data_AF-A0A6A4FFB7-F1
#
_entry.id   AF-A0A6A4FFB7-F1
#
_cell.length_a   1.000
_cell.length_b   1.000
_cell.length_c   1.000
_cell.angle_alpha   90.00
_cell.angle_beta   90.00
_cell.angle_gamma   90.00
#
_symmetry.space_group_name_H-M   'P 1'
#
loop_
_entity.id
_entity.type
_entity.pdbx_description
1 polymer ?
#
loop_
_entity_poly.entity_id
_entity_poly.type
_entity_poly.pdbx_seq_one_letter_code
_entity_poly.pdbx_strand_id
1 'polypeptide(L)'
;MPRVPEELARKLRTAGQGHVLKFDDADKLSSSEAQELTCELEALDLQLLHNIVQASTQAQTAETGTIEPLESYDLLEQCSAEDKRRWVELGLEAVSRGQVCALVMGGGQGTRLGFAGPKGMYDMGLPSEKSLFQLFAERLLALEVLAAKKFPTRSRDEIQIPFYVMTSKMNHETTMGFFREHRFFGLKESQMFFFKQGTLPCFTTDGKLILENTHKLATASDGNGGIYKALEASGALAKLQARGVKYLHVFSVDNALCKAADPTFIGYCIDKQADCGNKVVWKARPDDCVGVVAKRNDRFCVIEYSEIDREMAERVDPRTGKLVFGAANICNHFYTIDFLVNVVLPNLSLEYHVAHKKIPMADDTGATYTPISNSGIKLESFIFDVFPLSSRMAVLSVPRETEFAPVKNPPGNPVDSPDSARRMLHDEGKAWLVAAASSIAQDAKEIDSFVNEKLDKAQRIEISPLVSYNGEGLETSVKSLMEGLPREIVRLESPNFMANANSIPASIRRAFTDAGQERVFRFVDSGIVTAHDACELVESLRGYDPAQLAGLFERSTKADSVVKGAVDEVTPLEEGVVHQLSETAPELKTKWLDLGLEAVSKGMVGALVLSGGQGTRLGFAGPKGMYDIGLPSGKSLFEIFALRVLKVQELAQTRFNLGETPKIPLLIMTSEMNHEATVSFFRDNAYFGLSREQLHFFCQGTLPCFTEDGKFILETASQLARASDGNGGIYPALKRSGLLDLLSKRNVQYLHVFSVDNVLCKVADPVFIGYCVDQDADCANKVVWKTRPEESVGVVAKRNGAYCVVEYSELDRAASEQVDPSTGKLSFGAANICNHFFRLDFLQRCCNQSDAEYHVAKKKIPYVNDEGTATITPTSNTGIKLETFIFDVFPLSKSMKVLGVAREDEFAPVKNAAGAASDSPDTARQLISEQCKRWLVKAGATFADNDPGAICEVLPTLSYNGEGLEEVARSKSPIQLPIVLGCD
;
A
#
# COMPACT_ATOMS: atom_id res chain seq x y z
N MET A 1 -12.26 23.19 62.47
CA MET A 1 -13.59 23.84 62.28
C MET A 1 -14.01 23.60 60.84
N PRO A 2 -15.30 23.39 60.56
CA PRO A 2 -15.79 23.22 59.18
C PRO A 2 -15.29 24.36 58.30
N ARG A 3 -14.79 24.01 57.11
CA ARG A 3 -14.11 24.95 56.20
C ARG A 3 -15.05 25.42 55.09
N VAL A 4 -16.14 24.70 54.82
CA VAL A 4 -17.19 25.11 53.89
C VAL A 4 -18.00 26.28 54.49
N PRO A 5 -18.35 27.33 53.72
CA PRO A 5 -19.13 28.45 54.23
C PRO A 5 -20.48 28.03 54.85
N GLU A 6 -20.75 28.51 56.06
CA GLU A 6 -21.95 28.10 56.83
C GLU A 6 -23.27 28.38 56.09
N GLU A 7 -23.32 29.42 55.26
CA GLU A 7 -24.51 29.71 54.45
C GLU A 7 -24.79 28.58 53.42
N LEU A 8 -23.75 28.09 52.74
CA LEU A 8 -23.85 26.98 51.80
C LEU A 8 -24.19 25.68 52.53
N ALA A 9 -23.54 25.44 53.67
CA ALA A 9 -23.82 24.29 54.52
C ALA A 9 -25.30 24.24 54.96
N ARG A 10 -25.85 25.40 55.38
CA ARG A 10 -27.27 25.55 55.71
C ARG A 10 -28.17 25.28 54.51
N LYS A 11 -27.84 25.78 53.31
CA LYS A 11 -28.59 25.53 52.08
C LYS A 11 -28.65 24.03 51.75
N LEU A 12 -27.52 23.33 51.80
CA LEU A 12 -27.44 21.89 51.55
C LEU A 12 -28.23 21.07 52.59
N ARG A 13 -28.08 21.39 53.88
CA ARG A 13 -28.85 20.73 54.96
C ARG A 13 -30.36 20.95 54.78
N THR A 14 -30.78 22.16 54.42
CA THR A 14 -32.19 22.49 54.15
C THR A 14 -32.73 21.73 52.92
N ALA A 15 -31.90 21.57 51.89
CA ALA A 15 -32.23 20.77 50.69
C ALA A 15 -32.12 19.24 50.92
N GLY A 16 -31.83 18.80 52.14
CA GLY A 16 -31.68 17.38 52.47
C GLY A 16 -30.40 16.73 51.92
N GLN A 17 -29.42 17.51 51.47
CA GLN A 17 -28.14 17.05 50.91
C GLN A 17 -26.96 17.26 51.88
N GLY A 18 -27.22 17.49 53.17
CA GLY A 18 -26.17 17.81 54.16
C GLY A 18 -25.10 16.72 54.35
N HIS A 19 -25.37 15.48 53.94
CA HIS A 19 -24.41 14.37 54.05
C HIS A 19 -23.17 14.56 53.18
N VAL A 20 -23.20 15.40 52.14
CA VAL A 20 -22.01 15.73 51.33
C VAL A 20 -20.97 16.53 52.12
N LEU A 21 -21.33 17.04 53.30
CA LEU A 21 -20.44 17.78 54.20
C LEU A 21 -19.81 16.88 55.26
N LYS A 22 -20.10 15.56 55.28
CA LYS A 22 -19.70 14.66 56.38
C LYS A 22 -18.19 14.67 56.69
N PHE A 23 -17.35 14.90 55.67
CA PHE A 23 -15.90 14.95 55.84
C PHE A 23 -15.40 16.34 56.25
N ASP A 24 -16.06 17.42 55.83
CA ASP A 24 -15.77 18.78 56.29
C ASP A 24 -16.17 18.96 57.76
N ASP A 25 -17.37 18.47 58.13
CA ASP A 25 -17.88 18.48 59.50
C ASP A 25 -16.97 17.66 60.45
N ALA A 26 -16.27 16.65 59.91
CA ALA A 26 -15.30 15.84 60.63
C ALA A 26 -13.86 16.41 60.60
N ASP A 27 -13.64 17.61 60.04
CA ASP A 27 -12.34 18.26 59.84
C ASP A 27 -11.30 17.37 59.11
N LYS A 28 -11.79 16.55 58.16
CA LYS A 28 -10.98 15.64 57.34
C LYS A 28 -10.52 16.25 56.01
N LEU A 29 -10.87 17.51 55.73
CA LEU A 29 -10.51 18.21 54.51
C LEU A 29 -9.34 19.18 54.75
N SER A 30 -8.41 19.22 53.80
CA SER A 30 -7.46 20.32 53.69
C SER A 30 -8.16 21.59 53.18
N SER A 31 -7.48 22.75 53.26
CA SER A 31 -8.07 24.01 52.80
C SER A 31 -8.30 24.04 51.28
N SER A 32 -7.42 23.38 50.51
CA SER A 32 -7.58 23.26 49.06
C SER A 32 -8.78 22.39 48.72
N GLU A 33 -8.90 21.22 49.35
CA GLU A 33 -10.00 20.29 49.13
C GLU A 33 -11.36 20.89 49.53
N ALA A 34 -11.42 21.59 50.66
CA ALA A 34 -12.63 22.29 51.07
C ALA A 34 -13.03 23.39 50.08
N GLN A 35 -12.05 24.10 49.50
CA GLN A 35 -12.31 25.11 48.47
C GLN A 35 -12.83 24.47 47.18
N GLU A 36 -12.25 23.36 46.74
CA GLU A 36 -12.73 22.60 45.57
C GLU A 36 -14.16 22.12 45.76
N LEU A 37 -14.47 21.49 46.91
CA LEU A 37 -15.81 21.04 47.25
C LEU A 37 -16.80 22.22 47.32
N THR A 38 -16.39 23.34 47.90
CA THR A 38 -17.21 24.56 47.99
C THR A 38 -17.56 25.06 46.58
N CYS A 39 -16.57 25.19 45.69
CA CYS A 39 -16.82 25.63 44.32
C CYS A 39 -17.75 24.69 43.55
N GLU A 40 -17.62 23.36 43.72
CA GLU A 40 -18.53 22.41 43.08
C GLU A 40 -19.97 22.54 43.61
N LEU A 41 -20.14 22.69 44.93
CA LEU A 41 -21.45 22.78 45.57
C LEU A 41 -22.16 24.12 45.31
N GLU A 42 -21.42 25.24 45.25
CA GLU A 42 -21.96 26.56 44.93
C GLU A 42 -22.49 26.63 43.49
N ALA A 43 -21.90 25.85 42.57
CA ALA A 43 -22.34 25.80 41.18
C ALA A 43 -23.67 25.02 40.98
N LEU A 44 -24.17 24.31 42.00
CA LEU A 44 -25.39 23.51 41.89
C LEU A 44 -26.64 24.34 42.15
N ASP A 45 -27.60 24.24 41.23
CA ASP A 45 -28.99 24.60 41.50
C ASP A 45 -29.71 23.40 42.14
N LEU A 46 -29.70 23.35 43.47
CA LEU A 46 -30.27 22.24 44.24
C LEU A 46 -31.79 22.08 44.02
N GLN A 47 -32.51 23.17 43.76
CA GLN A 47 -33.95 23.10 43.50
C GLN A 47 -34.22 22.51 42.12
N LEU A 48 -33.48 22.95 41.11
CA LEU A 48 -33.56 22.39 39.77
C LEU A 48 -33.17 20.90 39.75
N LEU A 49 -32.08 20.52 40.44
CA LEU A 49 -31.67 19.11 40.53
C LEU A 49 -32.71 18.25 41.23
N HIS A 50 -33.33 18.74 42.31
CA HIS A 50 -34.44 18.03 42.96
C HIS A 50 -35.61 17.82 41.99
N ASN A 51 -36.01 18.87 41.26
CA ASN A 51 -37.08 18.78 40.28
C ASN A 51 -36.74 17.80 39.14
N ILE A 52 -35.49 17.82 38.65
CA ILE A 52 -35.00 16.89 37.62
C ILE A 52 -35.07 15.44 38.11
N VAL A 53 -34.56 15.14 39.31
CA VAL A 53 -34.59 13.78 39.86
C VAL A 53 -36.02 13.30 40.07
N GLN A 54 -36.89 14.15 40.62
CA GLN A 54 -38.31 13.83 40.81
C GLN A 54 -39.02 13.57 39.48
N ALA A 55 -38.89 14.46 38.50
CA ALA A 55 -39.50 14.31 37.19
C ALA A 55 -39.01 13.03 36.47
N SER A 56 -37.70 12.78 36.49
CA SER A 56 -37.07 11.63 35.83
C SER A 56 -37.48 10.28 36.44
N THR A 57 -37.58 10.22 37.77
CA THR A 57 -38.00 9.00 38.48
C THR A 57 -39.49 8.72 38.33
N GLN A 58 -40.32 9.75 38.24
CA GLN A 58 -41.77 9.61 37.99
C GLN A 58 -42.05 9.21 36.53
N ALA A 59 -41.35 9.81 35.57
CA ALA A 59 -41.51 9.52 34.14
C ALA A 59 -41.23 8.03 33.80
N GLN A 60 -40.23 7.42 34.45
CA GLN A 60 -39.90 6.00 34.29
C GLN A 60 -41.07 5.04 34.63
N THR A 61 -42.08 5.51 35.38
CA THR A 61 -43.27 4.72 35.74
C THR A 61 -44.50 5.02 34.87
N ALA A 62 -44.44 6.01 33.96
CA ALA A 62 -45.61 6.59 33.28
C ALA A 62 -45.71 6.30 31.77
N GLU A 63 -44.69 5.71 31.13
CA GLU A 63 -44.72 5.48 29.68
C GLU A 63 -45.67 4.35 29.28
N THR A 64 -46.93 4.69 29.02
CA THR A 64 -47.98 3.75 28.54
C THR A 64 -48.62 4.22 27.23
N GLY A 65 -47.83 4.82 26.33
CA GLY A 65 -48.28 5.27 25.00
C GLY A 65 -48.33 4.13 23.98
N THR A 66 -49.18 4.26 22.96
CA THR A 66 -49.21 3.28 21.85
C THR A 66 -48.07 3.56 20.89
N ILE A 67 -47.27 2.53 20.59
CA ILE A 67 -46.16 2.58 19.64
C ILE A 67 -46.67 2.25 18.25
N GLU A 68 -46.38 3.11 17.28
CA GLU A 68 -46.81 3.01 15.90
C GLU A 68 -45.61 3.08 14.96
N PRO A 69 -45.62 2.31 13.85
CA PRO A 69 -44.55 2.37 12.86
C PRO A 69 -44.55 3.69 12.10
N LEU A 70 -43.44 3.98 11.41
CA LEU A 70 -43.35 5.15 10.54
C LEU A 70 -44.22 4.96 9.29
N GLU A 71 -45.15 5.90 9.07
CA GLU A 71 -46.00 5.93 7.87
C GLU A 71 -45.31 6.61 6.67
N SER A 72 -44.36 7.51 6.92
CA SER A 72 -43.69 8.32 5.90
C SER A 72 -42.18 8.35 6.13
N TYR A 73 -41.43 7.75 5.21
CA TYR A 73 -39.97 7.79 5.10
C TYR A 73 -39.57 7.52 3.64
N ASP A 74 -38.36 7.93 3.26
CA ASP A 74 -37.81 7.63 1.94
C ASP A 74 -36.64 6.65 2.05
N LEU A 75 -36.59 5.68 1.12
CA LEU A 75 -35.48 4.73 1.00
C LEU A 75 -34.57 5.19 -0.13
N LEU A 76 -33.35 5.67 0.17
CA LEU A 76 -32.46 6.27 -0.82
C LEU A 76 -32.24 5.33 -2.02
N GLU A 77 -32.10 4.03 -1.81
CA GLU A 77 -31.93 3.03 -2.87
C GLU A 77 -33.09 3.03 -3.90
N GLN A 78 -34.31 3.31 -3.44
CA GLN A 78 -35.53 3.29 -4.24
C GLN A 78 -35.86 4.65 -4.85
N CYS A 79 -35.22 5.73 -4.39
CA CYS A 79 -35.41 7.07 -4.95
C CYS A 79 -34.86 7.16 -6.38
N SER A 80 -35.51 7.96 -7.21
CA SER A 80 -35.12 8.17 -8.60
C SER A 80 -33.73 8.81 -8.69
N ALA A 81 -33.02 8.56 -9.80
CA ALA A 81 -31.73 9.21 -10.05
C ALA A 81 -31.87 10.75 -10.18
N GLU A 82 -33.05 11.23 -10.58
CA GLU A 82 -33.35 12.66 -10.64
C GLU A 82 -33.48 13.30 -9.26
N ASP A 83 -34.22 12.67 -8.34
CA ASP A 83 -34.35 13.16 -6.96
C ASP A 83 -32.99 13.17 -6.26
N LYS A 84 -32.20 12.10 -6.42
CA LYS A 84 -30.83 12.02 -5.86
C LYS A 84 -29.96 13.20 -6.35
N ARG A 85 -29.99 13.48 -7.66
CA ARG A 85 -29.25 14.62 -8.24
C ARG A 85 -29.77 15.95 -7.71
N ARG A 86 -31.09 16.14 -7.63
CA ARG A 86 -31.73 17.36 -7.10
C ARG A 86 -31.29 17.61 -5.65
N TRP A 87 -31.32 16.58 -4.81
CA TRP A 87 -30.90 16.71 -3.41
C TRP A 87 -29.42 17.05 -3.29
N VAL A 88 -28.54 16.37 -4.01
CA VAL A 88 -27.10 16.73 -4.03
C VAL A 88 -26.89 18.18 -4.44
N GLU A 89 -27.60 18.66 -5.47
CA GLU A 89 -27.50 20.04 -5.93
C GLU A 89 -27.97 21.06 -4.89
N LEU A 90 -29.14 20.84 -4.27
CA LEU A 90 -29.66 21.69 -3.18
C LEU A 90 -28.71 21.73 -1.97
N GLY A 91 -28.14 20.58 -1.60
CA GLY A 91 -27.18 20.50 -0.50
C GLY A 91 -25.89 21.26 -0.81
N LEU A 92 -25.31 21.06 -1.99
CA LEU A 92 -24.11 21.79 -2.43
C LEU A 92 -24.37 23.30 -2.59
N GLU A 93 -25.57 23.70 -2.99
CA GLU A 93 -25.97 25.11 -3.05
C GLU A 93 -26.05 25.72 -1.64
N ALA A 94 -26.60 25.00 -0.66
CA ALA A 94 -26.60 25.44 0.73
C ALA A 94 -25.17 25.59 1.28
N VAL A 95 -24.27 24.66 0.93
CA VAL A 95 -22.84 24.76 1.27
C VAL A 95 -22.20 25.99 0.63
N SER A 96 -22.39 26.24 -0.67
CA SER A 96 -21.78 27.39 -1.37
C SER A 96 -22.27 28.74 -0.80
N ARG A 97 -23.49 28.77 -0.27
CA ARG A 97 -24.08 29.92 0.42
C ARG A 97 -23.63 30.09 1.88
N GLY A 98 -22.79 29.18 2.41
CA GLY A 98 -22.34 29.21 3.80
C GLY A 98 -23.44 28.90 4.83
N GLN A 99 -24.48 28.18 4.42
CA GLN A 99 -25.68 27.94 5.24
C GLN A 99 -25.61 26.65 6.07
N VAL A 100 -24.55 25.86 5.92
CA VAL A 100 -24.42 24.52 6.53
C VAL A 100 -23.31 24.54 7.57
N CYS A 101 -23.57 23.93 8.74
CA CYS A 101 -22.56 23.61 9.75
C CYS A 101 -22.54 22.11 10.04
N ALA A 102 -21.34 21.54 10.16
CA ALA A 102 -21.11 20.18 10.62
C ALA A 102 -20.79 20.20 12.11
N LEU A 103 -21.45 19.34 12.90
CA LEU A 103 -21.20 19.21 14.33
C LEU A 103 -20.98 17.75 14.72
N VAL A 104 -19.80 17.43 15.25
CA VAL A 104 -19.47 16.09 15.74
C VAL A 104 -19.61 16.01 17.26
N MET A 105 -20.29 14.96 17.72
CA MET A 105 -20.38 14.61 19.14
C MET A 105 -19.15 13.79 19.57
N GLY A 106 -18.10 14.48 19.99
CA GLY A 106 -16.79 13.92 20.40
C GLY A 106 -16.61 13.73 21.91
N GLY A 107 -17.67 13.77 22.71
CA GLY A 107 -17.59 13.62 24.17
C GLY A 107 -17.15 12.24 24.67
N GLY A 108 -17.20 11.21 23.81
CA GLY A 108 -16.87 9.82 24.16
C GLY A 108 -15.37 9.52 24.25
N GLN A 109 -15.01 8.67 25.20
CA GLN A 109 -13.65 8.10 25.34
C GLN A 109 -13.50 6.79 24.56
N GLY A 110 -12.27 6.52 24.12
CA GLY A 110 -11.90 5.29 23.41
C GLY A 110 -11.55 4.10 24.34
N THR A 111 -11.83 4.18 25.63
CA THR A 111 -11.37 3.17 26.61
C THR A 111 -11.85 1.75 26.31
N ARG A 112 -13.07 1.58 25.78
CA ARG A 112 -13.59 0.27 25.32
C ARG A 112 -12.81 -0.32 24.14
N LEU A 113 -12.09 0.51 23.40
CA LEU A 113 -11.22 0.12 22.28
C LEU A 113 -9.78 -0.19 22.74
N GLY A 114 -9.49 -0.09 24.04
CA GLY A 114 -8.12 -0.15 24.58
C GLY A 114 -7.31 1.12 24.32
N PHE A 115 -7.96 2.23 23.96
CA PHE A 115 -7.30 3.51 23.68
C PHE A 115 -7.54 4.53 24.80
N ALA A 116 -6.44 5.01 25.38
CA ALA A 116 -6.44 5.99 26.47
C ALA A 116 -6.58 7.43 25.95
N GLY A 117 -7.57 7.67 25.08
CA GLY A 117 -7.82 8.98 24.49
C GLY A 117 -9.22 9.17 23.90
N PRO A 118 -9.53 10.38 23.44
CA PRO A 118 -10.81 10.72 22.81
C PRO A 118 -11.03 9.89 21.55
N LYS A 119 -12.22 9.31 21.37
CA LYS A 119 -12.45 8.33 20.29
C LYS A 119 -12.15 8.90 18.88
N GLY A 120 -12.39 10.19 18.64
CA GLY A 120 -12.11 10.80 17.33
C GLY A 120 -10.63 10.83 16.94
N MET A 121 -9.71 10.67 17.90
CA MET A 121 -8.26 10.58 17.69
C MET A 121 -7.81 9.14 17.37
N TYR A 122 -8.72 8.17 17.41
CA TYR A 122 -8.37 6.77 17.23
C TYR A 122 -7.94 6.49 15.79
N ASP A 123 -6.74 5.93 15.65
CA ASP A 123 -6.29 5.30 14.41
C ASP A 123 -6.91 3.90 14.32
N MET A 124 -7.76 3.72 13.32
CA MET A 124 -8.43 2.45 13.08
C MET A 124 -7.59 1.47 12.25
N GLY A 125 -6.34 1.80 11.90
CA GLY A 125 -5.38 0.95 11.18
C GLY A 125 -5.48 1.07 9.65
N LEU A 126 -5.94 2.21 9.14
CA LEU A 126 -5.94 2.47 7.69
C LEU A 126 -4.50 2.55 7.16
N PRO A 127 -4.23 2.25 5.87
CA PRO A 127 -2.91 2.46 5.27
C PRO A 127 -2.33 3.87 5.49
N SER A 128 -3.17 4.89 5.57
CA SER A 128 -2.77 6.26 5.90
C SER A 128 -2.57 6.56 7.39
N GLU A 129 -3.05 5.69 8.29
CA GLU A 129 -3.15 5.91 9.74
C GLU A 129 -3.98 7.16 10.13
N LYS A 130 -4.88 7.61 9.24
CA LYS A 130 -5.77 8.75 9.51
C LYS A 130 -6.72 8.46 10.67
N SER A 131 -6.85 9.45 11.55
CA SER A 131 -7.86 9.45 12.62
C SER A 131 -9.27 9.73 12.08
N LEU A 132 -10.30 9.37 12.85
CA LEU A 132 -11.70 9.69 12.51
C LEU A 132 -11.92 11.21 12.34
N PHE A 133 -11.30 12.05 13.18
CA PHE A 133 -11.37 13.50 13.04
C PHE A 133 -10.76 14.00 11.73
N GLN A 134 -9.65 13.41 11.30
CA GLN A 134 -9.03 13.76 10.02
C GLN A 134 -9.95 13.39 8.84
N LEU A 135 -10.56 12.21 8.85
CA LEU A 135 -11.53 11.81 7.81
C LEU A 135 -12.70 12.79 7.70
N PHE A 136 -13.25 13.25 8.83
CA PHE A 136 -14.33 14.24 8.83
C PHE A 136 -13.87 15.59 8.29
N ALA A 137 -12.71 16.08 8.72
CA ALA A 137 -12.18 17.36 8.26
C ALA A 137 -11.89 17.34 6.74
N GLU A 138 -11.28 16.27 6.24
CA GLU A 138 -11.00 16.10 4.81
C GLU A 138 -12.29 15.97 3.98
N ARG A 139 -13.34 15.33 4.50
CA ARG A 139 -14.67 15.31 3.86
C ARG A 139 -15.28 16.71 3.72
N LEU A 140 -15.13 17.57 4.74
CA LEU A 140 -15.60 18.95 4.68
C LEU A 140 -14.82 19.76 3.64
N LEU A 141 -13.48 19.62 3.61
CA LEU A 141 -12.63 20.26 2.61
C LEU A 141 -12.99 19.84 1.19
N ALA A 142 -13.27 18.55 0.98
CA ALA A 142 -13.72 18.03 -0.31
C ALA A 142 -15.06 18.67 -0.74
N LEU A 143 -16.03 18.80 0.17
CA LEU A 143 -17.30 19.47 -0.11
C LEU A 143 -17.14 20.95 -0.45
N GLU A 144 -16.24 21.67 0.20
CA GLU A 144 -15.95 23.07 -0.15
C GLU A 144 -15.44 23.18 -1.60
N VAL A 145 -14.57 22.26 -2.02
CA VAL A 145 -14.06 22.18 -3.40
C VAL A 145 -15.18 21.85 -4.38
N LEU A 146 -16.00 20.83 -4.08
CA LEU A 146 -17.12 20.43 -4.92
C LEU A 146 -18.15 21.56 -5.08
N ALA A 147 -18.49 22.23 -3.99
CA ALA A 147 -19.42 23.36 -3.99
C ALA A 147 -18.86 24.55 -4.79
N ALA A 148 -17.57 24.89 -4.62
CA ALA A 148 -16.91 25.95 -5.40
C ALA A 148 -16.88 25.63 -6.90
N LYS A 149 -16.63 24.37 -7.27
CA LYS A 149 -16.60 23.92 -8.67
C LYS A 149 -17.99 23.96 -9.30
N LYS A 150 -19.03 23.54 -8.57
CA LYS A 150 -20.42 23.49 -9.06
C LYS A 150 -21.07 24.89 -9.09
N PHE A 151 -20.77 25.74 -8.11
CA PHE A 151 -21.30 27.09 -7.95
C PHE A 151 -20.15 28.12 -7.87
N PRO A 152 -19.58 28.54 -9.02
CA PRO A 152 -18.38 29.39 -9.07
C PRO A 152 -18.62 30.86 -8.69
N THR A 153 -19.67 31.16 -7.91
CA THR A 153 -20.00 32.50 -7.42
C THR A 153 -19.11 32.95 -6.27
N ARG A 154 -18.50 32.00 -5.55
CA ARG A 154 -17.58 32.23 -4.43
C ARG A 154 -16.38 31.31 -4.59
N SER A 155 -15.21 31.81 -4.22
CA SER A 155 -14.01 30.98 -4.21
C SER A 155 -14.08 29.93 -3.10
N ARG A 156 -13.32 28.84 -3.26
CA ARG A 156 -13.15 27.85 -2.18
C ARG A 156 -12.68 28.49 -0.87
N ASP A 157 -11.88 29.55 -0.93
CA ASP A 157 -11.40 30.24 0.28
C ASP A 157 -12.50 30.95 1.07
N GLU A 158 -13.59 31.31 0.40
CA GLU A 158 -14.77 31.96 0.98
C GLU A 158 -15.84 30.95 1.40
N ILE A 159 -15.93 29.80 0.73
CA ILE A 159 -16.83 28.70 1.09
C ILE A 159 -16.17 27.91 2.23
N GLN A 160 -16.61 28.21 3.45
CA GLN A 160 -16.07 27.63 4.68
C GLN A 160 -17.19 26.96 5.46
N ILE A 161 -17.17 25.63 5.56
CA ILE A 161 -18.13 24.89 6.39
C ILE A 161 -17.65 24.99 7.85
N PRO A 162 -18.42 25.57 8.79
CA PRO A 162 -18.04 25.55 10.20
C PRO A 162 -18.08 24.12 10.73
N PHE A 163 -17.02 23.71 11.42
CA PHE A 163 -16.90 22.40 12.05
C PHE A 163 -16.87 22.54 13.57
N TYR A 164 -18.00 22.19 14.20
CA TYR A 164 -18.21 22.32 15.62
C TYR A 164 -17.94 20.97 16.30
N VAL A 165 -17.17 20.98 17.37
CA VAL A 165 -16.75 19.76 18.07
C VAL A 165 -17.24 19.84 19.52
N MET A 166 -18.27 19.06 19.83
CA MET A 166 -18.73 18.90 21.20
C MET A 166 -17.83 17.90 21.93
N THR A 167 -17.33 18.28 23.10
CA THR A 167 -16.41 17.48 23.91
C THR A 167 -16.96 17.30 25.32
N SER A 168 -16.34 16.44 26.12
CA SER A 168 -16.54 16.38 27.57
C SER A 168 -15.52 17.25 28.29
N LYS A 169 -15.77 17.57 29.57
CA LYS A 169 -14.77 18.24 30.42
C LYS A 169 -13.42 17.50 30.45
N MET A 170 -13.43 16.16 30.32
CA MET A 170 -12.26 15.31 30.44
C MET A 170 -11.39 15.25 29.17
N ASN A 171 -11.97 15.39 27.96
CA ASN A 171 -11.21 15.32 26.70
C ASN A 171 -11.03 16.66 25.97
N HIS A 172 -11.61 17.75 26.47
CA HIS A 172 -11.60 19.03 25.78
C HIS A 172 -10.20 19.49 25.36
N GLU A 173 -9.27 19.60 26.31
CA GLU A 173 -7.93 20.09 26.05
C GLU A 173 -7.14 19.14 25.14
N THR A 174 -7.24 17.83 25.35
CA THR A 174 -6.57 16.84 24.50
C THR A 174 -7.07 16.89 23.06
N THR A 175 -8.38 17.02 22.85
CA THR A 175 -8.97 17.14 21.50
C THR A 175 -8.54 18.44 20.84
N MET A 176 -8.58 19.57 21.55
CA MET A 176 -8.12 20.85 21.00
C MET A 176 -6.61 20.83 20.67
N GLY A 177 -5.80 20.25 21.54
CA GLY A 177 -4.37 20.06 21.34
C GLY A 177 -4.09 19.26 20.07
N PHE A 178 -4.78 18.12 19.90
CA PHE A 178 -4.66 17.27 18.72
C PHE A 178 -4.97 18.03 17.41
N PHE A 179 -6.10 18.75 17.35
CA PHE A 179 -6.40 19.54 16.15
C PHE A 179 -5.34 20.61 15.88
N ARG A 180 -4.80 21.29 16.90
CA ARG A 180 -3.73 22.30 16.72
C ARG A 180 -2.42 21.68 16.23
N GLU A 181 -2.00 20.57 16.85
CA GLU A 181 -0.81 19.81 16.47
C GLU A 181 -0.86 19.41 14.99
N HIS A 182 -2.03 18.97 14.53
CA HIS A 182 -2.27 18.57 13.15
C HIS A 182 -2.71 19.72 12.22
N ARG A 183 -2.51 20.99 12.62
CA ARG A 183 -2.88 22.19 11.82
C ARG A 183 -4.33 22.13 11.29
N PHE A 184 -5.24 21.69 12.16
CA PHE A 184 -6.67 21.51 11.91
C PHE A 184 -6.98 20.66 10.66
N PHE A 185 -6.07 19.76 10.28
CA PHE A 185 -6.20 18.88 9.11
C PHE A 185 -6.46 19.63 7.79
N GLY A 186 -6.00 20.88 7.69
CA GLY A 186 -6.18 21.74 6.51
C GLY A 186 -7.40 22.65 6.56
N LEU A 187 -8.30 22.51 7.54
CA LEU A 187 -9.35 23.49 7.81
C LEU A 187 -8.74 24.79 8.36
N LYS A 188 -9.39 25.93 8.12
CA LYS A 188 -8.98 27.19 8.75
C LYS A 188 -9.40 27.18 10.22
N GLU A 189 -8.57 27.75 11.09
CA GLU A 189 -8.91 27.87 12.52
C GLU A 189 -10.25 28.62 12.72
N SER A 190 -10.56 29.58 11.85
CA SER A 190 -11.85 30.29 11.84
C SER A 190 -13.07 29.40 11.61
N GLN A 191 -12.91 28.19 11.06
CA GLN A 191 -13.99 27.22 10.85
C GLN A 191 -14.30 26.42 12.12
N MET A 192 -13.35 26.32 13.04
CA MET A 192 -13.43 25.44 14.19
C MET A 192 -14.09 26.11 15.38
N PHE A 193 -14.96 25.38 16.07
CA PHE A 193 -15.47 25.80 17.38
C PHE A 193 -15.59 24.59 18.31
N PHE A 194 -14.85 24.62 19.42
CA PHE A 194 -14.87 23.57 20.44
C PHE A 194 -15.69 24.04 21.63
N PHE A 195 -16.57 23.17 22.12
CA PHE A 195 -17.36 23.45 23.31
C PHE A 195 -17.56 22.18 24.14
N LYS A 196 -17.82 22.35 25.43
CA LYS A 196 -18.02 21.26 26.38
C LYS A 196 -19.51 21.01 26.56
N GLN A 197 -19.91 19.75 26.54
CA GLN A 197 -21.21 19.33 27.05
C GLN A 197 -21.25 19.49 28.58
N GLY A 198 -22.45 19.49 29.14
CA GLY A 198 -22.66 19.60 30.57
C GLY A 198 -22.27 18.35 31.34
N THR A 199 -22.35 18.46 32.66
CA THR A 199 -22.23 17.33 33.58
C THR A 199 -23.33 17.42 34.62
N LEU A 200 -23.89 16.28 35.00
CA LEU A 200 -24.82 16.16 36.11
C LEU A 200 -24.17 15.38 37.26
N PRO A 201 -24.47 15.75 38.51
CA PRO A 201 -24.15 14.90 39.65
C PRO A 201 -24.81 13.52 39.53
N CYS A 202 -24.15 12.52 40.09
CA CYS A 202 -24.72 11.20 40.30
C CYS A 202 -25.52 11.19 41.61
N PHE A 203 -26.60 10.41 41.61
CA PHE A 203 -27.48 10.32 42.76
C PHE A 203 -27.59 8.89 43.27
N THR A 204 -27.82 8.72 44.56
CA THR A 204 -28.35 7.45 45.11
C THR A 204 -29.78 7.24 44.60
N THR A 205 -30.32 6.04 44.78
CA THR A 205 -31.70 5.72 44.37
C THR A 205 -32.78 6.53 45.11
N ASP A 206 -32.47 7.09 46.28
CA ASP A 206 -33.31 8.01 47.04
C ASP A 206 -33.03 9.50 46.74
N GLY A 207 -32.22 9.79 45.70
CA GLY A 207 -32.01 11.15 45.20
C GLY A 207 -30.96 11.98 45.97
N LYS A 208 -30.05 11.33 46.71
CA LYS A 208 -28.93 12.00 47.40
C LYS A 208 -27.72 12.12 46.50
N LEU A 209 -27.02 13.25 46.55
CA LEU A 209 -25.74 13.44 45.85
C LEU A 209 -24.72 12.39 46.31
N ILE A 210 -23.94 11.84 45.38
CA ILE A 210 -22.86 10.90 45.69
C ILE A 210 -21.53 11.65 45.71
N LEU A 211 -20.73 11.44 46.76
CA LEU A 211 -19.33 11.85 46.82
C LEU A 211 -18.45 10.75 46.21
N GLU A 212 -17.62 11.08 45.22
CA GLU A 212 -16.61 10.18 44.63
C GLU A 212 -15.47 9.93 45.62
N ASN A 213 -15.05 10.98 46.33
CA ASN A 213 -14.04 10.98 47.38
C ASN A 213 -14.41 11.99 48.47
N THR A 214 -13.51 12.32 49.41
CA THR A 214 -13.80 13.22 50.53
C THR A 214 -14.30 14.62 50.14
N HIS A 215 -13.91 15.12 48.96
CA HIS A 215 -14.07 16.53 48.56
C HIS A 215 -14.59 16.73 47.14
N LYS A 216 -15.03 15.66 46.47
CA LYS A 216 -15.45 15.71 45.07
C LYS A 216 -16.75 14.95 44.84
N LEU A 217 -17.68 15.57 44.12
CA LEU A 217 -18.91 14.91 43.72
C LEU A 217 -18.66 13.90 42.59
N ALA A 218 -19.30 12.74 42.70
CA ALA A 218 -19.42 11.84 41.57
C ALA A 218 -20.28 12.53 40.51
N THR A 219 -19.70 12.82 39.35
CA THR A 219 -20.36 13.49 38.23
C THR A 219 -20.23 12.65 36.97
N ALA A 220 -21.19 12.80 36.07
CA ALA A 220 -21.14 12.16 34.76
C ALA A 220 -21.68 13.10 33.68
N SER A 221 -21.43 12.77 32.42
CA SER A 221 -22.01 13.48 31.29
C SER A 221 -23.54 13.51 31.38
N ASP A 222 -24.15 14.62 31.01
CA ASP A 222 -25.62 14.82 30.96
C ASP A 222 -26.29 14.17 29.73
N GLY A 223 -25.60 13.23 29.08
CA GLY A 223 -26.03 12.54 27.85
C GLY A 223 -25.69 13.32 26.58
N ASN A 224 -26.00 12.75 25.41
CA ASN A 224 -25.77 13.43 24.13
C ASN A 224 -26.86 14.49 23.81
N GLY A 225 -28.01 14.43 24.48
CA GLY A 225 -29.05 15.47 24.46
C GLY A 225 -28.64 16.76 25.17
N GLY A 226 -27.57 16.74 25.97
CA GLY A 226 -26.96 17.94 26.58
C GLY A 226 -26.45 18.94 25.53
N ILE A 227 -26.34 18.51 24.26
CA ILE A 227 -25.95 19.35 23.12
C ILE A 227 -26.72 20.67 23.04
N TYR A 228 -28.03 20.68 23.28
CA TYR A 228 -28.86 21.88 23.10
C TYR A 228 -28.49 22.98 24.10
N LYS A 229 -28.43 22.61 25.39
CA LYS A 229 -28.00 23.52 26.46
C LYS A 229 -26.54 23.95 26.27
N ALA A 230 -25.68 23.03 25.83
CA ALA A 230 -24.28 23.31 25.57
C ALA A 230 -24.07 24.28 24.39
N LEU A 231 -24.89 24.18 23.34
CA LEU A 231 -24.87 25.11 22.20
C LEU A 231 -25.26 26.53 22.62
N GLU A 232 -26.27 26.67 23.48
CA GLU A 232 -26.70 27.95 24.02
C GLU A 232 -25.65 28.54 24.98
N ALA A 233 -25.27 27.80 26.02
CA ALA A 233 -24.39 28.26 27.08
C ALA A 233 -22.97 28.61 26.59
N SER A 234 -22.47 27.94 25.55
CA SER A 234 -21.15 28.23 24.97
C SER A 234 -21.15 29.42 24.00
N GLY A 235 -22.33 29.94 23.63
CA GLY A 235 -22.48 30.93 22.56
C GLY A 235 -22.27 30.36 21.15
N ALA A 236 -22.14 29.03 21.01
CA ALA A 236 -22.04 28.35 19.71
C ALA A 236 -23.22 28.71 18.80
N LEU A 237 -24.44 28.66 19.33
CA LEU A 237 -25.66 28.93 18.57
C LEU A 237 -25.71 30.37 18.05
N ALA A 238 -25.36 31.33 18.91
CA ALA A 238 -25.28 32.75 18.54
C ALA A 238 -24.24 33.00 17.44
N LYS A 239 -23.10 32.29 17.48
CA LYS A 239 -22.07 32.37 16.43
C LYS A 239 -22.55 31.79 15.10
N LEU A 240 -23.31 30.71 15.11
CA LEU A 240 -23.91 30.14 13.90
C LEU A 240 -24.92 31.11 13.26
N GLN A 241 -25.80 31.71 14.08
CA GLN A 241 -26.73 32.74 13.63
C GLN A 241 -26.01 33.95 13.03
N ALA A 242 -24.96 34.45 13.69
CA ALA A 242 -24.16 35.58 13.19
C ALA A 242 -23.45 35.29 11.86
N ARG A 243 -23.14 34.02 11.59
CA ARG A 243 -22.55 33.56 10.31
C ARG A 243 -23.60 33.33 9.20
N GLY A 244 -24.89 33.42 9.51
CA GLY A 244 -25.97 33.12 8.56
C GLY A 244 -26.15 31.63 8.27
N VAL A 245 -25.66 30.75 9.17
CA VAL A 245 -25.92 29.31 9.08
C VAL A 245 -27.42 29.07 9.29
N LYS A 246 -28.00 28.20 8.47
CA LYS A 246 -29.41 27.81 8.54
C LYS A 246 -29.60 26.36 8.97
N TYR A 247 -28.63 25.51 8.63
CA TYR A 247 -28.73 24.07 8.74
C TYR A 247 -27.57 23.51 9.54
N LEU A 248 -27.89 22.72 10.55
CA LEU A 248 -26.93 22.03 11.40
C LEU A 248 -27.03 20.51 11.13
N HIS A 249 -25.93 19.91 10.66
CA HIS A 249 -25.79 18.47 10.55
C HIS A 249 -25.01 17.95 11.77
N VAL A 250 -25.69 17.26 12.67
CA VAL A 250 -25.10 16.66 13.89
C VAL A 250 -24.85 15.16 13.67
N PHE A 251 -23.63 14.69 13.95
CA PHE A 251 -23.27 13.28 13.80
C PHE A 251 -22.40 12.72 14.93
N SER A 252 -22.43 11.40 15.11
CA SER A 252 -21.59 10.68 16.06
C SER A 252 -20.13 10.56 15.59
N VAL A 253 -19.18 10.71 16.51
CA VAL A 253 -17.74 10.59 16.21
C VAL A 253 -17.32 9.18 15.79
N ASP A 254 -18.08 8.15 16.15
CA ASP A 254 -17.65 6.75 16.01
C ASP A 254 -17.89 6.13 14.64
N ASN A 255 -18.54 6.82 13.70
CA ASN A 255 -18.85 6.26 12.38
C ASN A 255 -17.81 6.67 11.33
N ALA A 256 -16.97 5.71 10.92
CA ALA A 256 -15.92 5.94 9.92
C ALA A 256 -16.45 6.29 8.52
N LEU A 257 -17.65 5.82 8.17
CA LEU A 257 -18.32 6.12 6.89
C LEU A 257 -19.19 7.38 6.95
N CYS A 258 -19.21 8.10 8.08
CA CYS A 258 -20.08 9.28 8.21
C CYS A 258 -19.73 10.35 7.17
N LYS A 259 -20.69 10.60 6.26
CA LYS A 259 -20.64 11.68 5.28
C LYS A 259 -20.88 13.03 5.97
N ALA A 260 -19.82 13.60 6.55
CA ALA A 260 -19.87 14.90 7.21
C ALA A 260 -20.41 15.96 6.26
N ALA A 261 -21.40 16.73 6.71
CA ALA A 261 -22.16 17.68 5.88
C ALA A 261 -22.74 17.11 4.57
N ASP A 262 -23.21 15.85 4.57
CA ASP A 262 -23.76 15.18 3.39
C ASP A 262 -24.76 16.04 2.59
N PRO A 263 -24.42 16.44 1.35
CA PRO A 263 -25.30 17.25 0.52
C PRO A 263 -26.57 16.51 0.13
N THR A 264 -26.56 15.17 0.03
CA THR A 264 -27.75 14.38 -0.30
C THR A 264 -28.77 14.49 0.83
N PHE A 265 -28.36 14.21 2.07
CA PHE A 265 -29.26 14.28 3.22
C PHE A 265 -29.70 15.71 3.56
N ILE A 266 -28.81 16.69 3.46
CA ILE A 266 -29.15 18.10 3.67
C ILE A 266 -30.14 18.56 2.60
N GLY A 267 -29.87 18.28 1.32
CA GLY A 267 -30.76 18.64 0.23
C GLY A 267 -32.11 17.95 0.31
N TYR A 268 -32.15 16.68 0.73
CA TYR A 268 -33.39 15.96 1.04
C TYR A 268 -34.23 16.69 2.10
N CYS A 269 -33.61 17.10 3.21
CA CYS A 269 -34.31 17.84 4.27
C CYS A 269 -34.80 19.21 3.80
N ILE A 270 -34.01 19.91 2.98
CA ILE A 270 -34.39 21.20 2.37
C ILE A 270 -35.59 21.03 1.43
N ASP A 271 -35.55 20.03 0.54
CA ASP A 271 -36.60 19.71 -0.44
C ASP A 271 -37.93 19.38 0.27
N LYS A 272 -37.87 18.65 1.38
CA LYS A 272 -39.02 18.33 2.24
C LYS A 272 -39.44 19.48 3.18
N GLN A 273 -38.73 20.60 3.18
CA GLN A 273 -38.94 21.73 4.11
C GLN A 273 -38.91 21.32 5.58
N ALA A 274 -38.05 20.37 5.92
CA ALA A 274 -37.96 19.78 7.23
C ALA A 274 -37.40 20.76 8.27
N ASP A 275 -37.95 20.76 9.48
CA ASP A 275 -37.39 21.50 10.63
C ASP A 275 -36.36 20.63 11.41
N CYS A 276 -36.60 19.32 11.41
CA CYS A 276 -35.76 18.25 11.96
C CYS A 276 -35.68 17.09 10.96
N GLY A 277 -34.52 16.45 10.84
CA GLY A 277 -34.35 15.25 10.02
C GLY A 277 -33.50 14.19 10.71
N ASN A 278 -33.77 12.93 10.43
CA ASN A 278 -32.94 11.81 10.88
C ASN A 278 -32.55 10.91 9.71
N LYS A 279 -31.26 10.64 9.61
CA LYS A 279 -30.72 9.64 8.71
C LYS A 279 -30.66 8.30 9.45
N VAL A 280 -31.21 7.27 8.84
CA VAL A 280 -31.31 5.91 9.39
C VAL A 280 -30.67 4.90 8.46
N VAL A 281 -30.34 3.73 8.99
CA VAL A 281 -30.14 2.52 8.19
C VAL A 281 -31.27 1.55 8.49
N TRP A 282 -31.65 0.71 7.53
CA TRP A 282 -32.64 -0.30 7.82
C TRP A 282 -32.00 -1.46 8.60
N LYS A 283 -32.61 -1.83 9.72
CA LYS A 283 -32.17 -2.92 10.59
C LYS A 283 -32.16 -4.22 9.80
N ALA A 284 -31.05 -4.94 9.85
CA ALA A 284 -30.90 -6.20 9.12
C ALA A 284 -31.52 -7.37 9.91
N ARG A 285 -31.49 -7.30 11.25
CA ARG A 285 -31.95 -8.39 12.12
C ARG A 285 -32.75 -7.85 13.32
N PRO A 286 -33.80 -8.54 13.78
CA PRO A 286 -34.57 -8.14 14.97
C PRO A 286 -33.74 -7.90 16.24
N ASP A 287 -32.60 -8.57 16.39
CA ASP A 287 -31.74 -8.52 17.59
C ASP A 287 -30.68 -7.40 17.56
N ASP A 288 -30.57 -6.59 16.50
CA ASP A 288 -29.60 -5.48 16.50
C ASP A 288 -29.94 -4.47 17.63
N CYS A 289 -28.95 -4.16 18.47
CA CYS A 289 -29.09 -3.29 19.65
C CYS A 289 -28.95 -1.81 19.26
N VAL A 290 -29.95 -1.31 18.53
CA VAL A 290 -30.02 0.07 18.04
C VAL A 290 -31.43 0.62 18.27
N GLY A 291 -31.52 1.89 18.66
CA GLY A 291 -32.80 2.58 18.76
C GLY A 291 -33.45 2.74 17.38
N VAL A 292 -34.77 2.57 17.33
CA VAL A 292 -35.55 2.63 16.08
C VAL A 292 -36.47 3.84 16.08
N VAL A 293 -36.49 4.58 14.98
CA VAL A 293 -37.40 5.72 14.82
C VAL A 293 -38.82 5.21 14.60
N ALA A 294 -39.77 5.76 15.35
CA ALA A 294 -41.17 5.36 15.36
C ALA A 294 -42.06 6.55 15.74
N LYS A 295 -43.37 6.32 15.86
CA LYS A 295 -44.31 7.25 16.48
C LYS A 295 -44.81 6.71 17.82
N ARG A 296 -44.96 7.60 18.79
CA ARG A 296 -45.66 7.35 20.05
C ARG A 296 -46.72 8.43 20.21
N ASN A 297 -48.00 8.03 20.21
CA ASN A 297 -49.14 8.95 20.21
C ASN A 297 -49.06 10.01 19.08
N ASP A 298 -48.84 9.57 17.83
CA ASP A 298 -48.68 10.40 16.62
C ASP A 298 -47.47 11.36 16.61
N ARG A 299 -46.57 11.28 17.60
CA ARG A 299 -45.33 12.08 17.63
C ARG A 299 -44.10 11.22 17.38
N PHE A 300 -43.16 11.73 16.60
CA PHE A 300 -41.91 11.04 16.32
C PHE A 300 -41.11 10.82 17.60
N CYS A 301 -40.53 9.63 17.75
CA CYS A 301 -39.65 9.26 18.86
C CYS A 301 -38.62 8.24 18.39
N VAL A 302 -37.64 7.95 19.24
CA VAL A 302 -36.77 6.78 19.09
C VAL A 302 -37.11 5.83 20.22
N ILE A 303 -37.41 4.59 19.88
CA ILE A 303 -37.65 3.53 20.83
C ILE A 303 -36.33 2.79 21.00
N GLU A 304 -35.78 2.85 22.21
CA GLU A 304 -34.55 2.11 22.50
C GLU A 304 -34.80 0.60 22.49
N TYR A 305 -33.74 -0.16 22.20
CA TYR A 305 -33.84 -1.62 22.08
C TYR A 305 -34.26 -2.32 23.38
N SER A 306 -34.15 -1.64 24.53
CA SER A 306 -34.64 -2.10 25.83
C SER A 306 -36.15 -1.92 26.02
N GLU A 307 -36.81 -1.12 25.18
CA GLU A 307 -38.24 -0.79 25.26
C GLU A 307 -39.09 -1.51 24.21
N ILE A 308 -38.48 -2.12 23.20
CA ILE A 308 -39.18 -2.87 22.16
C ILE A 308 -39.37 -4.33 22.61
N ASP A 309 -40.61 -4.82 22.58
CA ASP A 309 -40.87 -6.24 22.82
C ASP A 309 -40.46 -7.11 21.63
N ARG A 310 -40.42 -8.42 21.85
CA ARG A 310 -39.97 -9.38 20.83
C ARG A 310 -40.91 -9.42 19.62
N GLU A 311 -42.22 -9.29 19.83
CA GLU A 311 -43.21 -9.36 18.76
C GLU A 311 -43.07 -8.15 17.82
N MET A 312 -42.92 -6.95 18.38
CA MET A 312 -42.66 -5.73 17.63
C MET A 312 -41.32 -5.79 16.90
N ALA A 313 -40.26 -6.25 17.56
CA ALA A 313 -38.92 -6.34 16.98
C ALA A 313 -38.84 -7.34 15.81
N GLU A 314 -39.59 -8.44 15.86
CA GLU A 314 -39.65 -9.47 14.81
C GLU A 314 -40.71 -9.18 13.72
N ARG A 315 -41.53 -8.13 13.88
CA ARG A 315 -42.61 -7.82 12.94
C ARG A 315 -42.06 -7.42 11.57
N VAL A 316 -42.48 -8.14 10.53
CA VAL A 316 -42.11 -7.91 9.13
C VAL A 316 -43.31 -7.38 8.33
N ASP A 317 -43.07 -6.42 7.45
CA ASP A 317 -44.05 -5.99 6.46
C ASP A 317 -44.11 -7.02 5.32
N PRO A 318 -45.23 -7.72 5.11
CA PRO A 318 -45.35 -8.76 4.10
C PRO A 318 -45.19 -8.25 2.66
N ARG A 319 -45.35 -6.93 2.41
CA ARG A 319 -45.19 -6.35 1.07
C ARG A 319 -43.73 -6.13 0.70
N THR A 320 -42.92 -5.71 1.67
CA THR A 320 -41.53 -5.33 1.44
C THR A 320 -40.53 -6.38 1.92
N GLY A 321 -40.97 -7.31 2.78
CA GLY A 321 -40.11 -8.29 3.44
C GLY A 321 -39.19 -7.69 4.49
N LYS A 322 -39.33 -6.39 4.81
CA LYS A 322 -38.50 -5.65 5.75
C LYS A 322 -39.15 -5.58 7.13
N LEU A 323 -38.32 -5.38 8.17
CA LEU A 323 -38.83 -5.14 9.53
C LEU A 323 -39.67 -3.86 9.57
N VAL A 324 -40.84 -3.93 10.20
CA VAL A 324 -41.77 -2.80 10.37
C VAL A 324 -41.11 -1.71 11.23
N PHE A 325 -40.47 -2.11 12.33
CA PHE A 325 -39.65 -1.23 13.17
C PHE A 325 -38.17 -1.36 12.78
N GLY A 326 -37.87 -1.01 11.53
CA GLY A 326 -36.53 -1.17 10.96
C GLY A 326 -35.70 0.10 10.83
N ALA A 327 -36.27 1.29 11.04
CA ALA A 327 -35.56 2.56 10.86
C ALA A 327 -34.55 2.83 11.99
N ALA A 328 -33.37 2.21 11.93
CA ALA A 328 -32.37 2.30 12.98
C ALA A 328 -31.64 3.66 12.97
N ASN A 329 -31.69 4.36 14.10
CA ASN A 329 -31.01 5.64 14.26
C ASN A 329 -29.48 5.45 14.26
N ILE A 330 -28.81 6.08 13.30
CA ILE A 330 -27.33 6.08 13.20
C ILE A 330 -26.70 7.36 13.72
N CYS A 331 -27.44 8.09 14.56
CA CYS A 331 -27.04 9.35 15.18
C CYS A 331 -26.58 10.41 14.17
N ASN A 332 -27.24 10.51 13.00
CA ASN A 332 -27.03 11.54 11.99
C ASN A 332 -28.33 12.37 11.88
N HIS A 333 -28.27 13.63 12.29
CA HIS A 333 -29.45 14.49 12.46
C HIS A 333 -29.29 15.80 11.73
N PHE A 334 -30.38 16.28 11.14
CA PHE A 334 -30.50 17.61 10.56
C PHE A 334 -31.37 18.46 11.48
N TYR A 335 -30.95 19.69 11.73
CA TYR A 335 -31.77 20.69 12.41
C TYR A 335 -31.68 22.03 11.70
N THR A 336 -32.81 22.70 11.57
CA THR A 336 -32.79 24.14 11.26
C THR A 336 -32.42 24.94 12.51
N ILE A 337 -31.66 26.02 12.34
CA ILE A 337 -31.31 26.91 13.46
C ILE A 337 -32.58 27.49 14.11
N ASP A 338 -33.60 27.83 13.31
CA ASP A 338 -34.88 28.34 13.81
C ASP A 338 -35.64 27.33 14.67
N PHE A 339 -35.59 26.03 14.32
CA PHE A 339 -36.18 24.98 15.15
C PHE A 339 -35.48 24.87 16.51
N LEU A 340 -34.14 24.92 16.51
CA LEU A 340 -33.38 24.86 17.76
C LEU A 340 -33.71 26.04 18.69
N VAL A 341 -33.73 27.26 18.14
CA VAL A 341 -33.90 28.49 18.91
C VAL A 341 -35.34 28.69 19.36
N ASN A 342 -36.31 28.52 18.45
CA ASN A 342 -37.69 28.93 18.69
C ASN A 342 -38.56 27.79 19.24
N VAL A 343 -38.15 26.53 19.06
CA VAL A 343 -38.96 25.36 19.45
C VAL A 343 -38.23 24.51 20.49
N VAL A 344 -36.99 24.09 20.23
CA VAL A 344 -36.28 23.18 21.14
C VAL A 344 -35.93 23.85 22.46
N LEU A 345 -35.14 24.93 22.45
CA LEU A 345 -34.65 25.58 23.68
C LEU A 345 -35.79 25.99 24.65
N PRO A 346 -36.90 26.60 24.19
CA PRO A 346 -38.00 26.97 25.10
C PRO A 346 -38.79 25.78 25.66
N ASN A 347 -38.70 24.61 25.03
CA ASN A 347 -39.48 23.41 25.38
C ASN A 347 -38.61 22.23 25.82
N LEU A 348 -37.34 22.45 26.19
CA LEU A 348 -36.47 21.39 26.68
C LEU A 348 -37.03 20.77 27.97
N SER A 349 -37.17 19.44 27.96
CA SER A 349 -37.69 18.69 29.10
C SER A 349 -36.76 18.77 30.31
N LEU A 350 -37.36 18.66 31.50
CA LEU A 350 -36.66 18.39 32.76
C LEU A 350 -36.52 16.88 33.02
N GLU A 351 -37.12 16.04 32.18
CA GLU A 351 -37.07 14.59 32.27
C GLU A 351 -35.77 14.07 31.64
N TYR A 352 -35.03 13.28 32.41
CA TYR A 352 -33.83 12.59 31.98
C TYR A 352 -34.05 11.07 32.08
N HIS A 353 -33.38 10.32 31.21
CA HIS A 353 -33.35 8.87 31.26
C HIS A 353 -32.51 8.40 32.46
N VAL A 354 -33.07 7.49 33.26
CA VAL A 354 -32.47 6.99 34.50
C VAL A 354 -31.68 5.71 34.21
N ALA A 355 -30.35 5.78 34.36
CA ALA A 355 -29.46 4.63 34.21
C ALA A 355 -28.86 4.20 35.57
N HIS A 356 -29.16 2.97 36.00
CA HIS A 356 -28.55 2.40 37.21
C HIS A 356 -27.12 1.94 36.92
N LYS A 357 -26.16 2.44 37.70
CA LYS A 357 -24.72 2.18 37.50
C LYS A 357 -24.00 1.88 38.81
N LYS A 358 -22.83 1.25 38.67
CA LYS A 358 -21.82 1.13 39.73
C LYS A 358 -21.04 2.44 39.76
N ILE A 359 -21.41 3.33 40.67
CA ILE A 359 -20.86 4.70 40.74
C ILE A 359 -19.72 4.70 41.77
N PRO A 360 -18.49 5.09 41.39
CA PRO A 360 -17.40 5.27 42.35
C PRO A 360 -17.80 6.23 43.47
N MET A 361 -17.57 5.85 44.72
CA MET A 361 -17.99 6.63 45.88
C MET A 361 -17.02 6.51 47.07
N ALA A 362 -17.07 7.50 47.96
CA ALA A 362 -16.27 7.53 49.18
C ALA A 362 -16.86 6.59 50.25
N ASP A 363 -16.01 5.75 50.86
CA ASP A 363 -16.36 5.00 52.07
C ASP A 363 -16.36 5.91 53.32
N ASP A 364 -16.49 5.36 54.53
CA ASP A 364 -16.51 6.15 55.77
C ASP A 364 -15.13 6.71 56.18
N THR A 365 -14.06 6.13 55.62
CA THR A 365 -12.70 6.63 55.81
C THR A 365 -12.42 7.83 54.91
N GLY A 366 -13.06 7.86 53.72
CA GLY A 366 -12.84 8.85 52.67
C GLY A 366 -12.19 8.27 51.41
N ALA A 367 -11.84 6.98 51.41
CA ALA A 367 -11.25 6.31 50.26
C ALA A 367 -12.31 6.02 49.19
N THR A 368 -11.97 6.25 47.92
CA THR A 368 -12.83 5.92 46.78
C THR A 368 -12.84 4.42 46.53
N TYR A 369 -14.03 3.84 46.39
CA TYR A 369 -14.22 2.47 45.92
C TYR A 369 -15.35 2.42 44.89
N THR A 370 -15.34 1.39 44.04
CA THR A 370 -16.44 1.14 43.09
C THR A 370 -17.30 -0.03 43.62
N PRO A 371 -18.59 0.18 43.86
CA PRO A 371 -19.47 -0.87 44.37
C PRO A 371 -19.60 -2.08 43.42
N ILE A 372 -19.81 -3.27 43.99
CA ILE A 372 -19.96 -4.52 43.22
C ILE A 372 -21.32 -4.64 42.51
N SER A 373 -22.35 -3.96 43.02
CA SER A 373 -23.70 -3.84 42.45
C SER A 373 -24.01 -2.38 42.11
N ASN A 374 -25.07 -2.14 41.32
CA ASN A 374 -25.52 -0.78 41.02
C ASN A 374 -25.82 -0.04 42.34
N SER A 375 -25.17 1.10 42.54
CA SER A 375 -25.18 1.87 43.80
C SER A 375 -25.87 3.23 43.68
N GLY A 376 -26.11 3.67 42.44
CA GLY A 376 -26.76 4.94 42.18
C GLY A 376 -27.31 5.02 40.77
N ILE A 377 -27.90 6.16 40.47
CA ILE A 377 -28.49 6.54 39.21
C ILE A 377 -27.64 7.64 38.54
N LYS A 378 -27.47 7.49 37.24
CA LYS A 378 -26.98 8.50 36.31
C LYS A 378 -28.17 9.01 35.51
N LEU A 379 -28.25 10.32 35.30
CA LEU A 379 -29.26 10.96 34.49
C LEU A 379 -28.66 11.36 33.14
N GLU A 380 -29.28 10.94 32.04
CA GLU A 380 -28.83 11.22 30.67
C GLU A 380 -29.99 11.72 29.82
N SER A 381 -29.74 12.73 29.00
CA SER A 381 -30.67 13.16 27.95
C SER A 381 -30.21 12.61 26.61
N PHE A 382 -31.15 12.27 25.72
CA PHE A 382 -30.83 11.82 24.38
C PHE A 382 -31.09 12.90 23.34
N ILE A 383 -30.21 12.96 22.33
CA ILE A 383 -30.31 13.92 21.23
C ILE A 383 -31.62 13.77 20.43
N PHE A 384 -32.27 12.61 20.48
CA PHE A 384 -33.52 12.39 19.74
C PHE A 384 -34.77 12.66 20.58
N ASP A 385 -34.64 13.02 21.87
CA ASP A 385 -35.78 13.36 22.74
C ASP A 385 -36.54 14.60 22.25
N VAL A 386 -35.98 15.37 21.31
CA VAL A 386 -36.61 16.55 20.70
C VAL A 386 -37.44 16.23 19.46
N PHE A 387 -37.40 14.99 18.94
CA PHE A 387 -38.19 14.59 17.77
C PHE A 387 -39.69 14.85 17.94
N PRO A 388 -40.31 14.63 19.12
CA PRO A 388 -41.72 14.94 19.34
C PRO A 388 -42.09 16.42 19.17
N LEU A 389 -41.10 17.33 19.20
CA LEU A 389 -41.30 18.77 19.04
C LEU A 389 -41.32 19.20 17.56
N SER A 390 -40.86 18.35 16.65
CA SER A 390 -40.82 18.64 15.22
C SER A 390 -42.22 18.59 14.61
N SER A 391 -42.51 19.59 13.77
CA SER A 391 -43.76 19.65 13.00
C SER A 391 -43.62 19.05 11.60
N ARG A 392 -42.40 18.99 11.08
CA ARG A 392 -42.07 18.53 9.72
C ARG A 392 -40.81 17.68 9.76
N MET A 393 -40.88 16.55 10.45
CA MET A 393 -39.73 15.64 10.55
C MET A 393 -39.54 14.88 9.23
N ALA A 394 -38.31 14.78 8.75
CA ALA A 394 -37.94 13.97 7.60
C ALA A 394 -37.06 12.78 8.00
N VAL A 395 -37.33 11.59 7.45
CA VAL A 395 -36.57 10.36 7.75
C VAL A 395 -36.07 9.75 6.44
N LEU A 396 -34.75 9.69 6.28
CA LEU A 396 -34.09 9.13 5.10
C LEU A 396 -33.32 7.87 5.48
N SER A 397 -33.70 6.73 4.91
CA SER A 397 -32.93 5.49 5.02
C SER A 397 -31.83 5.45 3.96
N VAL A 398 -30.60 5.18 4.39
CA VAL A 398 -29.43 5.02 3.52
C VAL A 398 -28.87 3.59 3.60
N PRO A 399 -28.08 3.15 2.60
CA PRO A 399 -27.40 1.85 2.64
C PRO A 399 -26.38 1.81 3.79
N ARG A 400 -26.35 0.71 4.55
CA ARG A 400 -25.45 0.58 5.72
C ARG A 400 -23.99 0.53 5.27
N GLU A 401 -23.74 -0.21 4.20
CA GLU A 401 -22.45 -0.51 3.61
C GLU A 401 -21.66 0.73 3.16
N THR A 402 -22.33 1.85 2.89
CA THR A 402 -21.70 3.10 2.43
C THR A 402 -21.81 4.25 3.43
N GLU A 403 -22.60 4.11 4.51
CA GLU A 403 -22.89 5.24 5.40
C GLU A 403 -22.75 4.93 6.89
N PHE A 404 -22.64 3.66 7.31
CA PHE A 404 -22.63 3.30 8.73
C PHE A 404 -21.65 2.19 9.11
N ALA A 405 -20.43 2.60 9.47
CA ALA A 405 -19.35 1.76 9.99
C ALA A 405 -18.91 2.27 11.39
N PRO A 406 -19.68 1.99 12.46
CA PRO A 406 -19.35 2.45 13.80
C PRO A 406 -18.14 1.68 14.38
N VAL A 407 -17.32 2.37 15.18
CA VAL A 407 -16.17 1.83 15.91
C VAL A 407 -16.48 1.86 17.40
N LYS A 408 -17.10 0.78 17.89
CA LYS A 408 -17.60 0.64 19.27
C LYS A 408 -16.98 -0.51 20.04
N ASN A 409 -16.54 -1.56 19.34
CA ASN A 409 -15.94 -2.76 19.88
C ASN A 409 -14.43 -2.80 19.62
N PRO A 410 -13.63 -3.50 20.46
CA PRO A 410 -12.20 -3.63 20.25
C PRO A 410 -11.86 -4.37 18.94
N PRO A 411 -10.61 -4.25 18.44
CA PRO A 411 -10.10 -5.07 17.33
C PRO A 411 -10.34 -6.57 17.55
N GLY A 412 -10.54 -7.31 16.46
CA GLY A 412 -10.88 -8.74 16.44
C GLY A 412 -12.38 -9.03 16.42
N ASN A 413 -13.24 -8.05 16.75
CA ASN A 413 -14.69 -8.24 16.68
C ASN A 413 -15.20 -8.15 15.22
N PRO A 414 -16.08 -9.05 14.75
CA PRO A 414 -16.56 -9.03 13.36
C PRO A 414 -17.45 -7.82 13.00
N VAL A 415 -18.04 -7.15 14.00
CA VAL A 415 -19.05 -6.10 13.82
C VAL A 415 -18.73 -4.89 14.70
N ASP A 416 -18.99 -3.70 14.16
CA ASP A 416 -18.84 -2.40 14.82
C ASP A 416 -17.46 -2.21 15.48
N SER A 417 -16.41 -2.64 14.80
CA SER A 417 -15.01 -2.63 15.25
C SER A 417 -14.12 -1.86 14.25
N PRO A 418 -12.87 -1.55 14.62
CA PRO A 418 -11.89 -0.99 13.67
C PRO A 418 -11.74 -1.89 12.44
N ASP A 419 -11.74 -3.20 12.61
CA ASP A 419 -11.54 -4.15 11.52
C ASP A 419 -12.73 -4.19 10.56
N SER A 420 -13.96 -4.17 11.08
CA SER A 420 -15.15 -4.10 10.23
C SER A 420 -15.23 -2.75 9.50
N ALA A 421 -14.89 -1.65 10.17
CA ALA A 421 -14.92 -0.33 9.57
C ALA A 421 -13.88 -0.17 8.45
N ARG A 422 -12.65 -0.68 8.63
CA ARG A 422 -11.64 -0.70 7.56
C ARG A 422 -12.08 -1.54 6.36
N ARG A 423 -12.74 -2.68 6.61
CA ARG A 423 -13.25 -3.54 5.53
C ARG A 423 -14.31 -2.81 4.71
N MET A 424 -15.26 -2.15 5.37
CA MET A 424 -16.30 -1.40 4.67
C MET A 424 -15.75 -0.22 3.86
N LEU A 425 -14.74 0.50 4.38
CA LEU A 425 -14.04 1.54 3.61
C LEU A 425 -13.29 0.97 2.39
N HIS A 426 -12.67 -0.21 2.54
CA HIS A 426 -12.03 -0.92 1.42
C HIS A 426 -13.07 -1.32 0.36
N ASP A 427 -14.19 -1.91 0.78
CA ASP A 427 -15.26 -2.36 -0.11
C ASP A 427 -15.90 -1.16 -0.85
N GLU A 428 -16.12 -0.04 -0.15
CA GLU A 428 -16.61 1.21 -0.73
C GLU A 428 -15.62 1.77 -1.77
N GLY A 429 -14.34 1.90 -1.41
CA GLY A 429 -13.31 2.37 -2.32
C GLY A 429 -13.19 1.48 -3.57
N LYS A 430 -13.27 0.16 -3.39
CA LYS A 430 -13.30 -0.80 -4.50
C LYS A 430 -14.50 -0.57 -5.42
N ALA A 431 -15.70 -0.42 -4.84
CA ALA A 431 -16.91 -0.15 -5.61
C ALA A 431 -16.80 1.16 -6.41
N TRP A 432 -16.19 2.21 -5.83
CA TRP A 432 -15.95 3.47 -6.53
C TRP A 432 -14.98 3.32 -7.71
N LEU A 433 -13.87 2.58 -7.53
CA LEU A 433 -12.92 2.31 -8.61
C LEU A 433 -13.54 1.50 -9.75
N VAL A 434 -14.40 0.51 -9.44
CA VAL A 434 -15.14 -0.26 -10.44
C VAL A 434 -16.14 0.62 -11.19
N ALA A 435 -16.87 1.48 -10.48
CA ALA A 435 -17.81 2.40 -11.10
C ALA A 435 -17.11 3.39 -12.05
N ALA A 436 -15.95 3.92 -11.65
CA ALA A 436 -15.14 4.81 -12.49
C ALA A 436 -14.45 4.06 -13.65
N ALA A 437 -14.06 2.80 -13.48
CA ALA A 437 -13.59 1.97 -14.60
C ALA A 437 -14.71 1.76 -15.64
N SER A 438 -15.93 1.50 -15.16
CA SER A 438 -17.10 1.31 -16.02
C SER A 438 -17.47 2.55 -16.83
N SER A 439 -17.04 3.75 -16.41
CA SER A 439 -17.30 4.98 -17.16
C SER A 439 -16.27 5.29 -18.25
N ILE A 440 -15.10 4.65 -18.22
CA ILE A 440 -14.00 4.91 -19.16
C ILE A 440 -13.58 3.71 -20.02
N ALA A 441 -13.84 2.48 -19.58
CA ALA A 441 -13.44 1.27 -20.29
C ALA A 441 -14.21 1.09 -21.61
N GLN A 442 -13.55 0.51 -22.61
CA GLN A 442 -14.15 0.31 -23.94
C GLN A 442 -14.98 -0.97 -24.03
N ASP A 443 -14.67 -1.97 -23.22
CA ASP A 443 -15.41 -3.22 -23.14
C ASP A 443 -15.39 -3.85 -21.73
N ALA A 444 -16.22 -4.87 -21.53
CA ALA A 444 -16.36 -5.55 -20.24
C ALA A 444 -15.12 -6.38 -19.83
N LYS A 445 -14.30 -6.85 -20.80
CA LYS A 445 -13.11 -7.64 -20.50
C LYS A 445 -12.02 -6.79 -19.85
N GLU A 446 -11.93 -5.53 -20.25
CA GLU A 446 -11.01 -4.56 -19.65
C GLU A 446 -11.33 -4.34 -18.16
N ILE A 447 -12.62 -4.21 -17.83
CA ILE A 447 -13.11 -4.09 -16.44
C ILE A 447 -12.84 -5.37 -15.66
N ASP A 448 -13.19 -6.53 -16.22
CA ASP A 448 -12.96 -7.83 -15.58
C ASP A 448 -11.47 -8.06 -15.30
N SER A 449 -10.59 -7.70 -16.23
CA SER A 449 -9.14 -7.77 -16.05
C SER A 449 -8.68 -6.84 -14.93
N PHE A 450 -9.14 -5.58 -14.92
CA PHE A 450 -8.80 -4.62 -13.86
C PHE A 450 -9.22 -5.12 -12.47
N VAL A 451 -10.43 -5.67 -12.35
CA VAL A 451 -10.94 -6.21 -11.08
C VAL A 451 -10.12 -7.43 -10.65
N ASN A 452 -10.02 -8.46 -11.50
CA ASN A 452 -9.40 -9.74 -11.12
C ASN A 452 -7.88 -9.62 -10.94
N GLU A 453 -7.21 -8.81 -11.77
CA GLU A 453 -5.75 -8.74 -11.79
C GLU A 453 -5.19 -7.65 -10.88
N LYS A 454 -5.97 -6.61 -10.53
CA LYS A 454 -5.52 -5.49 -9.68
C LYS A 454 -6.32 -5.40 -8.38
N LEU A 455 -7.62 -5.16 -8.44
CA LEU A 455 -8.42 -4.82 -7.25
C LEU A 455 -8.62 -6.01 -6.31
N ASP A 456 -8.88 -7.21 -6.83
CA ASP A 456 -9.07 -8.43 -6.03
C ASP A 456 -7.77 -8.92 -5.38
N LYS A 457 -6.63 -8.51 -5.94
CA LYS A 457 -5.30 -8.81 -5.36
C LYS A 457 -4.83 -7.75 -4.36
N ALA A 458 -5.47 -6.59 -4.32
CA ALA A 458 -5.16 -5.56 -3.35
C ALA A 458 -5.69 -5.96 -1.96
N GLN A 459 -4.80 -6.03 -0.97
CA GLN A 459 -5.19 -6.32 0.41
C GLN A 459 -5.88 -5.13 1.07
N ARG A 460 -5.52 -3.91 0.65
CA ARG A 460 -6.07 -2.66 1.18
C ARG A 460 -6.35 -1.71 0.03
N ILE A 461 -7.50 -1.05 0.11
CA ILE A 461 -7.92 0.01 -0.82
C ILE A 461 -8.34 1.17 0.09
N GLU A 462 -7.75 2.32 -0.11
CA GLU A 462 -8.07 3.53 0.63
C GLU A 462 -8.10 4.72 -0.33
N ILE A 463 -9.23 5.41 -0.37
CA ILE A 463 -9.40 6.64 -1.16
C ILE A 463 -9.57 7.79 -0.17
N SER A 464 -8.64 8.73 -0.22
CA SER A 464 -8.71 9.94 0.58
C SER A 464 -9.96 10.74 0.24
N PRO A 465 -10.69 11.29 1.24
CA PRO A 465 -11.81 12.19 0.98
C PRO A 465 -11.43 13.40 0.11
N LEU A 466 -10.16 13.84 0.14
CA LEU A 466 -9.65 14.94 -0.68
C LEU A 466 -9.52 14.59 -2.18
N VAL A 467 -9.56 13.29 -2.52
CA VAL A 467 -9.64 12.80 -3.90
C VAL A 467 -11.10 12.69 -4.31
N SER A 468 -11.91 12.07 -3.46
CA SER A 468 -13.30 11.78 -3.75
C SER A 468 -14.14 11.73 -2.47
N TYR A 469 -15.22 12.50 -2.42
CA TYR A 469 -16.16 12.52 -1.30
C TYR A 469 -17.11 11.33 -1.34
N ASN A 470 -17.59 10.96 -2.54
CA ASN A 470 -18.60 9.93 -2.75
C ASN A 470 -18.43 9.19 -4.10
N GLY A 471 -17.18 8.95 -4.52
CA GLY A 471 -16.81 8.18 -5.72
C GLY A 471 -16.63 9.00 -7.00
N GLU A 472 -16.85 10.31 -6.98
CA GLU A 472 -16.61 11.19 -8.12
C GLU A 472 -15.11 11.45 -8.39
N GLY A 473 -14.74 11.70 -9.66
CA GLY A 473 -13.43 12.23 -10.03
C GLY A 473 -12.28 11.21 -10.06
N LEU A 474 -12.58 9.91 -10.10
CA LEU A 474 -11.60 8.84 -10.04
C LEU A 474 -11.10 8.35 -11.41
N GLU A 475 -11.64 8.87 -12.52
CA GLU A 475 -11.39 8.38 -13.87
C GLU A 475 -9.89 8.41 -14.23
N THR A 476 -9.18 9.48 -13.89
CA THR A 476 -7.74 9.60 -14.17
C THR A 476 -6.92 8.61 -13.33
N SER A 477 -7.26 8.45 -12.05
CA SER A 477 -6.58 7.49 -11.17
C SER A 477 -6.83 6.05 -11.60
N VAL A 478 -8.06 5.71 -11.98
CA VAL A 478 -8.41 4.38 -12.49
C VAL A 478 -7.66 4.08 -13.78
N LYS A 479 -7.59 5.01 -14.73
CA LYS A 479 -6.80 4.83 -15.95
C LYS A 479 -5.34 4.48 -15.63
N SER A 480 -4.72 5.21 -14.70
CA SER A 480 -3.34 4.93 -14.27
C SER A 480 -3.20 3.57 -13.59
N LEU A 481 -4.18 3.15 -12.77
CA LEU A 481 -4.16 1.84 -12.11
C LEU A 481 -4.39 0.67 -13.08
N MET A 482 -5.19 0.87 -14.14
CA MET A 482 -5.42 -0.12 -15.19
C MET A 482 -4.15 -0.38 -16.00
N GLU A 483 -3.39 0.68 -16.31
CA GLU A 483 -2.11 0.60 -17.05
C GLU A 483 -0.92 0.14 -16.17
N GLY A 484 -1.01 0.32 -14.84
CA GLY A 484 0.09 0.06 -13.90
C GLY A 484 0.18 -1.39 -13.39
N LEU A 485 1.26 -1.71 -12.68
CA LEU A 485 1.44 -3.02 -12.01
C LEU A 485 0.43 -3.23 -10.86
N PRO A 486 0.05 -4.48 -10.53
CA PRO A 486 -0.77 -4.75 -9.35
C PRO A 486 -0.08 -4.24 -8.07
N ARG A 487 -0.86 -3.62 -7.18
CA ARG A 487 -0.37 -3.10 -5.89
C ARG A 487 -1.04 -3.85 -4.75
N GLU A 488 -0.28 -4.19 -3.71
CA GLU A 488 -0.82 -4.78 -2.47
C GLU A 488 -1.69 -3.79 -1.70
N ILE A 489 -1.31 -2.52 -1.74
CA ILE A 489 -2.04 -1.39 -1.17
C ILE A 489 -2.37 -0.42 -2.31
N VAL A 490 -3.66 -0.19 -2.56
CA VAL A 490 -4.13 0.86 -3.46
C VAL A 490 -4.55 2.04 -2.60
N ARG A 491 -3.69 3.05 -2.51
CA ARG A 491 -3.97 4.28 -1.78
C ARG A 491 -3.99 5.46 -2.75
N LEU A 492 -5.07 6.23 -2.72
CA LEU A 492 -5.23 7.44 -3.53
C LEU A 492 -5.26 8.68 -2.63
N GLU A 493 -4.34 9.61 -2.88
CA GLU A 493 -4.27 10.93 -2.24
C GLU A 493 -4.32 12.05 -3.28
N SER A 494 -4.75 13.24 -2.84
CA SER A 494 -5.06 14.35 -3.74
C SER A 494 -3.79 15.08 -4.22
N PRO A 495 -3.62 15.32 -5.53
CA PRO A 495 -2.53 16.14 -6.04
C PRO A 495 -2.78 17.64 -5.83
N ASN A 496 -3.98 18.04 -5.43
CA ASN A 496 -4.38 19.45 -5.28
C ASN A 496 -4.07 20.02 -3.89
N PHE A 497 -3.58 19.19 -2.97
CA PHE A 497 -3.23 19.60 -1.61
C PHE A 497 -1.74 19.40 -1.39
N MET A 498 -1.11 20.35 -0.72
CA MET A 498 0.29 20.22 -0.30
C MET A 498 0.38 19.24 0.87
N ALA A 499 1.42 18.41 0.85
CA ALA A 499 1.71 17.49 1.93
C ALA A 499 2.16 18.24 3.19
N ASN A 500 2.08 17.54 4.32
CA ASN A 500 2.63 18.01 5.60
C ASN A 500 3.05 16.80 6.44
N ALA A 501 3.46 17.04 7.68
CA ALA A 501 3.93 15.97 8.56
C ALA A 501 2.92 14.81 8.73
N ASN A 502 1.61 15.09 8.62
CA ASN A 502 0.52 14.11 8.76
C ASN A 502 0.29 13.29 7.49
N SER A 503 0.95 13.63 6.37
CA SER A 503 0.92 12.83 5.15
C SER A 503 1.75 11.54 5.30
N ILE A 504 2.62 11.48 6.31
CA ILE A 504 3.44 10.30 6.63
C ILE A 504 2.80 9.54 7.80
N PRO A 505 2.45 8.25 7.63
CA PRO A 505 2.00 7.40 8.73
C PRO A 505 3.01 7.40 9.89
N ALA A 506 2.51 7.45 11.12
CA ALA A 506 3.34 7.54 12.31
C ALA A 506 4.28 6.34 12.46
N SER A 507 3.82 5.14 12.09
CA SER A 507 4.65 3.92 12.11
C SER A 507 5.85 4.01 11.16
N ILE A 508 5.64 4.48 9.94
CA ILE A 508 6.68 4.65 8.92
C ILE A 508 7.66 5.74 9.34
N ARG A 509 7.16 6.88 9.80
CA ARG A 509 8.01 7.95 10.32
C ARG A 509 8.90 7.44 11.42
N ARG A 510 8.34 6.73 12.40
CA ARG A 510 9.10 6.17 13.52
C ARG A 510 10.16 5.18 13.05
N ALA A 511 9.81 4.21 12.20
CA ALA A 511 10.76 3.21 11.72
C ALA A 511 11.97 3.84 11.01
N PHE A 512 11.74 4.87 10.19
CA PHE A 512 12.79 5.56 9.48
C PHE A 512 13.60 6.48 10.39
N THR A 513 12.97 7.19 11.33
CA THR A 513 13.69 7.99 12.33
C THR A 513 14.54 7.14 13.26
N ASP A 514 14.03 6.00 13.74
CA ASP A 514 14.76 5.06 14.61
C ASP A 514 15.99 4.48 13.87
N ALA A 515 15.93 4.37 12.54
CA ALA A 515 17.04 3.97 11.67
C ALA A 515 17.92 5.16 11.18
N GLY A 516 17.65 6.39 11.64
CA GLY A 516 18.37 7.61 11.25
C GLY A 516 18.16 8.05 9.80
N GLN A 517 17.03 7.71 9.19
CA GLN A 517 16.67 8.03 7.81
C GLN A 517 15.57 9.11 7.70
N GLU A 518 15.27 9.85 8.77
CA GLU A 518 14.19 10.84 8.84
C GLU A 518 14.25 11.92 7.77
N ARG A 519 15.45 12.19 7.21
CA ARG A 519 15.67 13.17 6.15
C ARG A 519 14.86 12.89 4.88
N VAL A 520 14.41 11.65 4.65
CA VAL A 520 13.56 11.33 3.48
C VAL A 520 12.22 12.07 3.52
N PHE A 521 11.78 12.53 4.71
CA PHE A 521 10.51 13.25 4.87
C PHE A 521 10.66 14.78 4.79
N ARG A 522 11.88 15.32 4.62
CA ARG A 522 12.14 16.77 4.76
C ARG A 522 11.28 17.65 3.85
N PHE A 523 11.01 17.20 2.62
CA PHE A 523 10.22 17.95 1.64
C PHE A 523 8.71 17.79 1.83
N VAL A 524 8.30 16.65 2.41
CA VAL A 524 6.92 16.43 2.83
C VAL A 524 6.60 17.35 4.01
N ASP A 525 7.47 17.40 5.01
CA ASP A 525 7.29 18.21 6.21
C ASP A 525 7.32 19.72 5.91
N SER A 526 8.11 20.12 4.91
CA SER A 526 8.20 21.51 4.42
C SER A 526 7.06 21.90 3.47
N GLY A 527 6.18 20.96 3.09
CA GLY A 527 5.07 21.21 2.17
C GLY A 527 5.52 21.62 0.77
N ILE A 528 6.62 21.04 0.28
CA ILE A 528 7.14 21.27 -1.08
C ILE A 528 6.48 20.33 -2.10
N VAL A 529 6.08 19.14 -1.65
CA VAL A 529 5.44 18.12 -2.50
C VAL A 529 3.95 18.02 -2.22
N THR A 530 3.19 17.48 -3.16
CA THR A 530 1.75 17.26 -2.99
C THR A 530 1.47 16.07 -2.06
N ALA A 531 0.25 15.98 -1.51
CA ALA A 531 -0.15 14.83 -0.70
C ALA A 531 -0.14 13.52 -1.52
N HIS A 532 -0.42 13.60 -2.83
CA HIS A 532 -0.23 12.49 -3.77
C HIS A 532 1.24 12.03 -3.84
N ASP A 533 2.17 12.96 -4.04
CA ASP A 533 3.60 12.65 -4.11
C ASP A 533 4.13 12.05 -2.80
N ALA A 534 3.70 12.60 -1.65
CA ALA A 534 4.02 12.03 -0.34
C ALA A 534 3.46 10.62 -0.17
N CYS A 535 2.27 10.34 -0.71
CA CYS A 535 1.69 9.01 -0.70
C CYS A 535 2.56 8.03 -1.50
N GLU A 536 2.94 8.36 -2.75
CA GLU A 536 3.80 7.49 -3.55
C GLU A 536 5.19 7.27 -2.90
N LEU A 537 5.74 8.28 -2.21
CA LEU A 537 6.93 8.12 -1.39
C LEU A 537 6.69 7.12 -0.25
N VAL A 538 5.60 7.25 0.52
CA VAL A 538 5.30 6.32 1.62
C VAL A 538 5.13 4.89 1.12
N GLU A 539 4.39 4.68 0.03
CA GLU A 539 4.19 3.35 -0.54
C GLU A 539 5.51 2.76 -1.06
N SER A 540 6.40 3.59 -1.61
CA SER A 540 7.78 3.19 -1.91
C SER A 540 8.55 2.75 -0.67
N LEU A 541 8.42 3.48 0.44
CA LEU A 541 9.19 3.23 1.66
C LEU A 541 8.70 1.97 2.40
N ARG A 542 7.42 1.61 2.28
CA ARG A 542 6.85 0.37 2.84
C ARG A 542 7.54 -0.90 2.31
N GLY A 543 8.11 -0.84 1.11
CA GLY A 543 8.88 -1.96 0.53
C GLY A 543 10.24 -2.20 1.20
N TYR A 544 10.66 -1.34 2.14
CA TYR A 544 11.98 -1.40 2.76
C TYR A 544 11.89 -1.49 4.29
N ASP A 545 12.73 -2.33 4.87
CA ASP A 545 13.05 -2.27 6.30
C ASP A 545 14.30 -1.39 6.48
N PRO A 546 14.15 -0.16 7.02
CA PRO A 546 15.26 0.78 7.11
C PRO A 546 16.34 0.32 8.09
N ALA A 547 16.00 -0.47 9.13
CA ALA A 547 16.98 -1.01 10.07
C ALA A 547 17.81 -2.13 9.43
N GLN A 548 17.18 -3.02 8.65
CA GLN A 548 17.90 -4.03 7.86
C GLN A 548 18.82 -3.38 6.84
N LEU A 549 18.35 -2.33 6.13
CA LEU A 549 19.16 -1.63 5.14
C LEU A 549 20.32 -0.84 5.74
N ALA A 550 20.13 -0.21 6.90
CA ALA A 550 21.22 0.43 7.63
C ALA A 550 22.29 -0.58 8.04
N GLY A 551 21.86 -1.72 8.62
CA GLY A 551 22.78 -2.81 8.97
C GLY A 551 23.48 -3.42 7.74
N LEU A 552 22.77 -3.53 6.61
CA LEU A 552 23.33 -3.98 5.35
C LEU A 552 24.43 -3.02 4.87
N PHE A 553 24.15 -1.73 4.81
CA PHE A 553 25.12 -0.71 4.40
C PHE A 553 26.39 -0.74 5.26
N GLU A 554 26.24 -0.83 6.58
CA GLU A 554 27.39 -0.91 7.49
C GLU A 554 28.24 -2.17 7.25
N ARG A 555 27.61 -3.33 7.07
CA ARG A 555 28.35 -4.58 6.81
C ARG A 555 29.08 -4.51 5.49
N SER A 556 28.43 -4.06 4.43
CA SER A 556 29.03 -3.96 3.09
C SER A 556 30.20 -2.97 3.04
N THR A 557 30.06 -1.81 3.68
CA THR A 557 31.14 -0.81 3.73
C THR A 557 32.31 -1.25 4.60
N LYS A 558 32.05 -1.94 5.72
CA LYS A 558 33.11 -2.58 6.51
C LYS A 558 33.84 -3.67 5.72
N ALA A 559 33.10 -4.56 5.04
CA ALA A 559 33.68 -5.60 4.22
C ALA A 559 34.56 -5.04 3.09
N ASP A 560 34.09 -4.04 2.35
CA ASP A 560 34.87 -3.36 1.30
C ASP A 560 36.17 -2.74 1.84
N SER A 561 36.15 -2.23 3.08
CA SER A 561 37.35 -1.67 3.73
C SER A 561 38.36 -2.75 4.13
N VAL A 562 37.90 -3.93 4.55
CA VAL A 562 38.75 -5.07 4.94
C VAL A 562 39.36 -5.74 3.71
N VAL A 563 38.57 -5.95 2.65
CA VAL A 563 39.06 -6.54 1.38
C VAL A 563 40.18 -5.68 0.77
N LYS A 564 40.11 -4.36 0.88
CA LYS A 564 41.20 -3.45 0.45
C LYS A 564 42.47 -3.53 1.29
N GLY A 565 42.40 -4.11 2.49
CA GLY A 565 43.53 -4.22 3.43
C GLY A 565 44.13 -5.63 3.56
N ALA A 566 43.44 -6.67 3.12
CA ALA A 566 43.89 -8.06 3.19
C ALA A 566 44.62 -8.48 1.90
N VAL A 567 45.73 -9.20 2.04
CA VAL A 567 46.38 -9.90 0.92
C VAL A 567 45.80 -11.30 0.88
N ASP A 568 44.67 -11.47 0.19
CA ASP A 568 44.08 -12.78 -0.02
C ASP A 568 44.95 -13.62 -0.97
N GLU A 569 45.05 -14.92 -0.70
CA GLU A 569 45.74 -15.83 -1.62
C GLU A 569 44.79 -16.17 -2.78
N VAL A 570 45.13 -15.67 -3.96
CA VAL A 570 44.42 -15.96 -5.21
C VAL A 570 45.24 -16.97 -6.02
N THR A 571 44.65 -18.13 -6.31
CA THR A 571 45.29 -19.21 -7.07
C THR A 571 44.49 -19.52 -8.34
N PRO A 572 45.15 -19.94 -9.43
CA PRO A 572 44.45 -20.39 -10.64
C PRO A 572 43.64 -21.67 -10.36
N LEU A 573 42.77 -22.03 -11.30
CA LEU A 573 41.98 -23.26 -11.21
C LEU A 573 42.88 -24.50 -11.32
N GLU A 574 42.56 -25.53 -10.53
CA GLU A 574 43.28 -26.79 -10.54
C GLU A 574 42.96 -27.65 -11.78
N GLU A 575 43.89 -28.54 -12.12
CA GLU A 575 43.77 -29.47 -13.24
C GLU A 575 42.57 -30.43 -13.00
N GLY A 576 41.68 -30.55 -13.99
CA GLY A 576 40.45 -31.37 -13.91
C GLY A 576 39.15 -30.61 -13.56
N VAL A 577 39.22 -29.34 -13.15
CA VAL A 577 38.03 -28.47 -13.04
C VAL A 577 37.68 -27.82 -14.38
N VAL A 578 38.71 -27.45 -15.15
CA VAL A 578 38.59 -26.77 -16.44
C VAL A 578 38.74 -27.78 -17.58
N HIS A 579 37.73 -27.88 -18.44
CA HIS A 579 37.82 -28.61 -19.70
C HIS A 579 37.76 -27.64 -20.89
N GLN A 580 38.65 -27.81 -21.87
CA GLN A 580 38.62 -27.02 -23.10
C GLN A 580 37.84 -27.78 -24.18
N LEU A 581 36.76 -27.19 -24.67
CA LEU A 581 35.93 -27.80 -25.71
C LEU A 581 36.73 -27.98 -27.02
N SER A 582 37.62 -27.06 -27.36
CA SER A 582 38.49 -27.18 -28.55
C SER A 582 39.39 -28.43 -28.52
N GLU A 583 39.85 -28.82 -27.33
CA GLU A 583 40.77 -29.95 -27.09
C GLU A 583 40.03 -31.26 -26.80
N THR A 584 38.70 -31.21 -26.66
CA THR A 584 37.87 -32.38 -26.36
C THR A 584 37.68 -33.26 -27.60
N ALA A 585 37.82 -34.57 -27.43
CA ALA A 585 37.63 -35.56 -28.48
C ALA A 585 36.20 -35.53 -29.08
N PRO A 586 36.03 -35.73 -30.41
CA PRO A 586 34.72 -35.67 -31.07
C PRO A 586 33.66 -36.60 -30.48
N GLU A 587 34.05 -37.80 -30.03
CA GLU A 587 33.15 -38.79 -29.42
C GLU A 587 32.58 -38.28 -28.10
N LEU A 588 33.41 -37.59 -27.30
CA LEU A 588 32.98 -37.03 -26.03
C LEU A 588 32.07 -35.81 -26.23
N LYS A 589 32.34 -34.97 -27.24
CA LYS A 589 31.43 -33.88 -27.65
C LYS A 589 30.05 -34.42 -28.06
N THR A 590 30.03 -35.52 -28.81
CA THR A 590 28.79 -36.19 -29.24
C THR A 590 28.05 -36.78 -28.03
N LYS A 591 28.76 -37.42 -27.11
CA LYS A 591 28.19 -37.91 -25.85
C LYS A 591 27.54 -36.77 -25.05
N TRP A 592 28.22 -35.63 -24.89
CA TRP A 592 27.64 -34.49 -24.17
C TRP A 592 26.44 -33.90 -24.90
N LEU A 593 26.50 -33.75 -26.22
CA LEU A 593 25.34 -33.34 -27.02
C LEU A 593 24.13 -34.26 -26.78
N ASP A 594 24.33 -35.59 -26.83
CA ASP A 594 23.28 -36.57 -26.63
C ASP A 594 22.71 -36.52 -25.20
N LEU A 595 23.56 -36.42 -24.17
CA LEU A 595 23.12 -36.29 -22.77
C LEU A 595 22.32 -35.01 -22.54
N GLY A 596 22.73 -33.89 -23.14
CA GLY A 596 21.99 -32.64 -23.05
C GLY A 596 20.63 -32.71 -23.74
N LEU A 597 20.57 -33.25 -24.96
CA LEU A 597 19.31 -33.43 -25.67
C LEU A 597 18.40 -34.45 -24.96
N GLU A 598 18.97 -35.47 -24.30
CA GLU A 598 18.22 -36.41 -23.47
C GLU A 598 17.63 -35.72 -22.22
N ALA A 599 18.37 -34.80 -21.60
CA ALA A 599 17.83 -34.01 -20.50
C ALA A 599 16.67 -33.11 -20.97
N VAL A 600 16.78 -32.53 -22.17
CA VAL A 600 15.70 -31.75 -22.80
C VAL A 600 14.48 -32.64 -23.07
N SER A 601 14.65 -33.84 -23.64
CA SER A 601 13.54 -34.75 -23.95
C SER A 601 12.77 -35.21 -22.71
N LYS A 602 13.44 -35.28 -21.56
CA LYS A 602 12.85 -35.62 -20.25
C LYS A 602 12.24 -34.41 -19.51
N GLY A 603 12.24 -33.23 -20.12
CA GLY A 603 11.73 -31.99 -19.51
C GLY A 603 12.59 -31.48 -18.35
N MET A 604 13.87 -31.88 -18.28
CA MET A 604 14.75 -31.56 -17.14
C MET A 604 15.48 -30.22 -17.28
N VAL A 605 15.34 -29.52 -18.40
CA VAL A 605 16.11 -28.32 -18.75
C VAL A 605 15.22 -27.08 -18.78
N GLY A 606 15.68 -26.01 -18.13
CA GLY A 606 15.18 -24.65 -18.28
C GLY A 606 16.28 -23.68 -18.70
N ALA A 607 15.89 -22.51 -19.20
CA ALA A 607 16.80 -21.42 -19.54
C ALA A 607 16.36 -20.11 -18.86
N LEU A 608 17.31 -19.27 -18.47
CA LEU A 608 17.05 -17.98 -17.84
C LEU A 608 17.96 -16.90 -18.43
N VAL A 609 17.35 -15.82 -18.92
CA VAL A 609 18.08 -14.64 -19.40
C VAL A 609 18.06 -13.52 -18.36
N LEU A 610 19.24 -13.00 -18.04
CA LEU A 610 19.43 -11.82 -17.18
C LEU A 610 19.27 -10.57 -18.04
N SER A 611 18.11 -9.92 -17.96
CA SER A 611 17.72 -8.78 -18.81
C SER A 611 17.26 -7.55 -18.01
N GLY A 612 17.78 -7.37 -16.79
CA GLY A 612 17.44 -6.21 -15.95
C GLY A 612 18.00 -4.87 -16.45
N GLY A 613 19.00 -4.90 -17.34
CA GLY A 613 19.68 -3.71 -17.85
C GLY A 613 18.94 -2.99 -19.00
N GLN A 614 19.13 -1.67 -19.07
CA GLN A 614 18.67 -0.83 -20.18
C GLN A 614 19.72 -0.73 -21.30
N GLY A 615 19.27 -0.46 -22.52
CA GLY A 615 20.12 -0.26 -23.71
C GLY A 615 20.80 1.11 -23.81
N THR A 616 20.83 1.92 -22.75
CA THR A 616 21.24 3.34 -22.83
C THR A 616 22.66 3.56 -23.35
N ARG A 617 23.61 2.69 -23.02
CA ARG A 617 24.99 2.74 -23.57
C ARG A 617 25.06 2.48 -25.08
N LEU A 618 24.03 1.85 -25.64
CA LEU A 618 23.90 1.60 -27.08
C LEU A 618 23.22 2.78 -27.81
N GLY A 619 22.75 3.81 -27.09
CA GLY A 619 21.88 4.84 -27.63
C GLY A 619 20.43 4.39 -27.80
N PHE A 620 20.03 3.29 -27.16
CA PHE A 620 18.68 2.73 -27.23
C PHE A 620 17.90 2.96 -25.94
N ALA A 621 16.71 3.53 -26.05
CA ALA A 621 15.87 3.87 -24.91
C ALA A 621 15.10 2.66 -24.33
N GLY A 622 15.15 1.49 -24.98
CA GLY A 622 14.44 0.28 -24.56
C GLY A 622 15.29 -0.78 -23.85
N PRO A 623 14.65 -1.88 -23.40
CA PRO A 623 15.33 -3.05 -22.87
C PRO A 623 16.33 -3.62 -23.89
N LYS A 624 17.55 -3.95 -23.46
CA LYS A 624 18.61 -4.38 -24.38
C LYS A 624 18.22 -5.58 -25.26
N GLY A 625 17.42 -6.51 -24.74
CA GLY A 625 16.99 -7.68 -25.51
C GLY A 625 16.10 -7.35 -26.72
N MET A 626 15.48 -6.17 -26.77
CA MET A 626 14.69 -5.70 -27.92
C MET A 626 15.57 -5.08 -29.02
N TYR A 627 16.87 -4.94 -28.79
CA TYR A 627 17.77 -4.25 -29.71
C TYR A 627 18.00 -5.10 -30.98
N ASP A 628 17.86 -4.47 -32.14
CA ASP A 628 18.27 -5.02 -33.44
C ASP A 628 19.73 -4.61 -33.71
N ILE A 629 20.61 -5.59 -33.87
CA ILE A 629 22.03 -5.36 -34.15
C ILE A 629 22.32 -5.15 -35.65
N GLY A 630 21.28 -5.05 -36.49
CA GLY A 630 21.38 -4.82 -37.93
C GLY A 630 21.67 -6.08 -38.73
N LEU A 631 21.30 -7.26 -38.22
CA LEU A 631 21.33 -8.49 -39.01
C LEU A 631 20.34 -8.39 -40.18
N PRO A 632 20.59 -9.01 -41.34
CA PRO A 632 19.69 -8.88 -42.48
C PRO A 632 18.26 -9.41 -42.24
N SER A 633 18.04 -10.25 -41.23
CA SER A 633 16.70 -10.66 -40.77
C SER A 633 15.94 -9.59 -39.95
N GLY A 634 16.62 -8.56 -39.43
CA GLY A 634 16.07 -7.55 -38.52
C GLY A 634 15.67 -8.07 -37.13
N LYS A 635 16.09 -9.29 -36.76
CA LYS A 635 15.66 -9.95 -35.53
C LYS A 635 16.32 -9.35 -34.29
N SER A 636 15.53 -9.17 -33.24
CA SER A 636 16.02 -8.75 -31.93
C SER A 636 16.79 -9.87 -31.22
N LEU A 637 17.58 -9.51 -30.19
CA LEU A 637 18.29 -10.50 -29.36
C LEU A 637 17.31 -11.50 -28.71
N PHE A 638 16.18 -11.02 -28.18
CA PHE A 638 15.15 -11.89 -27.58
C PHE A 638 14.56 -12.87 -28.60
N GLU A 639 14.32 -12.43 -29.82
CA GLU A 639 13.83 -13.29 -30.88
C GLU A 639 14.86 -14.37 -31.24
N ILE A 640 16.14 -14.01 -31.40
CA ILE A 640 17.23 -14.97 -31.65
C ILE A 640 17.28 -16.03 -30.54
N PHE A 641 17.15 -15.62 -29.28
CA PHE A 641 17.14 -16.56 -28.14
C PHE A 641 15.92 -17.48 -28.16
N ALA A 642 14.73 -16.97 -28.46
CA ALA A 642 13.51 -17.77 -28.57
C ALA A 642 13.61 -18.81 -29.70
N LEU A 643 14.12 -18.40 -30.87
CA LEU A 643 14.32 -19.30 -32.02
C LEU A 643 15.35 -20.40 -31.71
N ARG A 644 16.41 -20.08 -30.95
CA ARG A 644 17.37 -21.10 -30.46
C ARG A 644 16.72 -22.11 -29.53
N VAL A 645 15.85 -21.67 -28.62
CA VAL A 645 15.09 -22.58 -27.74
C VAL A 645 14.20 -23.50 -28.57
N LEU A 646 13.45 -22.95 -29.53
CA LEU A 646 12.61 -23.74 -30.44
C LEU A 646 13.43 -24.81 -31.16
N LYS A 647 14.62 -24.44 -31.67
CA LYS A 647 15.49 -25.39 -32.37
C LYS A 647 16.00 -26.52 -31.47
N VAL A 648 16.42 -26.22 -30.24
CA VAL A 648 16.87 -27.27 -29.30
C VAL A 648 15.74 -28.26 -28.99
N GLN A 649 14.49 -27.77 -28.85
CA GLN A 649 13.33 -28.63 -28.65
C GLN A 649 13.08 -29.55 -29.86
N GLU A 650 13.17 -29.01 -31.08
CA GLU A 650 13.05 -29.76 -32.33
C GLU A 650 14.17 -30.82 -32.46
N LEU A 651 15.40 -30.45 -32.14
CA LEU A 651 16.56 -31.36 -32.16
C LEU A 651 16.35 -32.52 -31.18
N ALA A 652 15.88 -32.24 -29.96
CA ALA A 652 15.59 -33.28 -28.97
C ALA A 652 14.43 -34.18 -29.42
N GLN A 653 13.36 -33.59 -29.98
CA GLN A 653 12.24 -34.35 -30.53
C GLN A 653 12.69 -35.30 -31.63
N THR A 654 13.49 -34.81 -32.59
CA THR A 654 13.98 -35.59 -33.73
C THR A 654 14.97 -36.67 -33.28
N ARG A 655 15.94 -36.31 -32.42
CA ARG A 655 16.99 -37.22 -31.94
C ARG A 655 16.42 -38.43 -31.20
N PHE A 656 15.32 -38.24 -30.45
CA PHE A 656 14.69 -39.27 -29.61
C PHE A 656 13.32 -39.74 -30.13
N ASN A 657 12.91 -39.30 -31.33
CA ASN A 657 11.65 -39.67 -31.98
C ASN A 657 10.42 -39.52 -31.06
N LEU A 658 10.27 -38.35 -30.44
CA LEU A 658 9.20 -38.07 -29.49
C LEU A 658 7.89 -37.70 -30.20
N GLY A 659 6.76 -38.21 -29.68
CA GLY A 659 5.43 -37.89 -30.21
C GLY A 659 4.99 -36.44 -30.01
N GLU A 660 5.57 -35.76 -29.01
CA GLU A 660 5.35 -34.34 -28.74
C GLU A 660 6.69 -33.61 -28.57
N THR A 661 6.73 -32.35 -28.98
CA THR A 661 7.91 -31.50 -28.83
C THR A 661 8.12 -31.15 -27.35
N PRO A 662 9.29 -31.48 -26.75
CA PRO A 662 9.57 -31.12 -25.37
C PRO A 662 9.58 -29.60 -25.23
N LYS A 663 9.15 -29.09 -24.07
CA LYS A 663 9.08 -27.65 -23.80
C LYS A 663 10.16 -27.26 -22.79
N ILE A 664 10.99 -26.29 -23.15
CA ILE A 664 12.00 -25.71 -22.27
C ILE A 664 11.41 -24.43 -21.67
N PRO A 665 11.19 -24.36 -20.35
CA PRO A 665 10.79 -23.12 -19.70
C PRO A 665 11.86 -22.03 -19.92
N LEU A 666 11.44 -20.88 -20.45
CA LEU A 666 12.29 -19.71 -20.65
C LEU A 666 11.88 -18.61 -19.66
N LEU A 667 12.77 -18.38 -18.70
CA LEU A 667 12.63 -17.39 -17.64
C LEU A 667 13.32 -16.09 -18.07
N ILE A 668 12.63 -14.96 -17.94
CA ILE A 668 13.14 -13.65 -18.34
C ILE A 668 13.15 -12.75 -17.12
N MET A 669 14.34 -12.52 -16.57
CA MET A 669 14.53 -11.62 -15.45
C MET A 669 14.65 -10.18 -15.95
N THR A 670 13.76 -9.31 -15.51
CA THR A 670 13.69 -7.89 -15.88
C THR A 670 13.97 -7.01 -14.65
N SER A 671 13.99 -5.69 -14.83
CA SER A 671 13.90 -4.70 -13.75
C SER A 671 12.53 -4.03 -13.78
N GLU A 672 12.16 -3.33 -12.70
CA GLU A 672 10.91 -2.53 -12.66
C GLU A 672 10.82 -1.55 -13.85
N MET A 673 11.97 -0.98 -14.28
CA MET A 673 12.04 0.00 -15.36
C MET A 673 11.75 -0.58 -16.75
N ASN A 674 11.88 -1.90 -16.94
CA ASN A 674 11.86 -2.51 -18.28
C ASN A 674 10.90 -3.71 -18.40
N HIS A 675 10.20 -4.07 -17.33
CA HIS A 675 9.30 -5.21 -17.28
C HIS A 675 8.15 -5.10 -18.28
N GLU A 676 7.34 -4.05 -18.20
CA GLU A 676 6.15 -3.90 -19.05
C GLU A 676 6.48 -3.80 -20.53
N ALA A 677 7.55 -3.07 -20.88
CA ALA A 677 8.05 -2.99 -22.24
C ALA A 677 8.46 -4.36 -22.77
N THR A 678 9.13 -5.17 -21.94
CA THR A 678 9.55 -6.53 -22.31
C THR A 678 8.36 -7.47 -22.46
N VAL A 679 7.42 -7.48 -21.52
CA VAL A 679 6.22 -8.33 -21.57
C VAL A 679 5.37 -7.99 -22.79
N SER A 680 5.14 -6.71 -23.05
CA SER A 680 4.39 -6.23 -24.22
C SER A 680 5.10 -6.61 -25.51
N PHE A 681 6.42 -6.45 -25.60
CA PHE A 681 7.18 -6.84 -26.79
C PHE A 681 7.03 -8.32 -27.14
N PHE A 682 7.09 -9.22 -26.15
CA PHE A 682 6.83 -10.64 -26.40
C PHE A 682 5.39 -10.91 -26.83
N ARG A 683 4.40 -10.29 -26.18
CA ARG A 683 2.98 -10.45 -26.53
C ARG A 683 2.70 -9.98 -27.97
N ASP A 684 3.18 -8.80 -28.31
CA ASP A 684 2.90 -8.12 -29.58
C ASP A 684 3.59 -8.84 -30.76
N ASN A 685 4.64 -9.61 -30.49
CA ASN A 685 5.33 -10.46 -31.46
C ASN A 685 4.96 -11.96 -31.34
N ALA A 686 3.74 -12.26 -30.84
CA ALA A 686 3.22 -13.62 -30.72
C ALA A 686 4.19 -14.60 -30.05
N TYR A 687 4.91 -14.12 -29.02
CA TYR A 687 5.89 -14.86 -28.23
C TYR A 687 7.01 -15.52 -29.05
N PHE A 688 7.27 -15.01 -30.27
CA PHE A 688 8.27 -15.54 -31.21
C PHE A 688 8.10 -17.04 -31.50
N GLY A 689 6.86 -17.54 -31.46
CA GLY A 689 6.53 -18.97 -31.68
C GLY A 689 6.62 -19.86 -30.44
N LEU A 690 7.08 -19.34 -29.30
CA LEU A 690 6.98 -20.06 -28.03
C LEU A 690 5.52 -20.07 -27.53
N SER A 691 5.09 -21.15 -26.89
CA SER A 691 3.81 -21.16 -26.18
C SER A 691 3.86 -20.21 -24.97
N ARG A 692 2.72 -19.60 -24.62
CA ARG A 692 2.66 -18.65 -23.49
C ARG A 692 3.02 -19.31 -22.16
N GLU A 693 2.69 -20.59 -22.00
CA GLU A 693 2.83 -21.34 -20.75
C GLU A 693 4.29 -21.67 -20.41
N GLN A 694 5.20 -21.62 -21.38
CA GLN A 694 6.63 -21.85 -21.15
C GLN A 694 7.43 -20.56 -20.89
N LEU A 695 6.80 -19.38 -21.03
CA LEU A 695 7.43 -18.08 -20.77
C LEU A 695 7.07 -17.54 -19.39
N HIS A 696 8.10 -17.14 -18.65
CA HIS A 696 7.96 -16.66 -17.27
C HIS A 696 8.77 -15.37 -17.06
N PHE A 697 8.07 -14.24 -16.94
CA PHE A 697 8.68 -12.93 -16.66
C PHE A 697 8.67 -12.65 -15.16
N PHE A 698 9.75 -12.11 -14.62
CA PHE A 698 9.82 -11.71 -13.21
C PHE A 698 10.85 -10.59 -13.00
N CYS A 699 10.59 -9.71 -12.04
CA CYS A 699 11.48 -8.60 -11.72
C CYS A 699 12.51 -8.97 -10.66
N GLN A 700 13.75 -8.55 -10.89
CA GLN A 700 14.73 -8.44 -9.81
C GLN A 700 14.36 -7.31 -8.83
N GLY A 701 15.00 -7.28 -7.65
CA GLY A 701 14.76 -6.24 -6.66
C GLY A 701 15.44 -4.92 -7.01
N THR A 702 15.11 -3.90 -6.24
CA THR A 702 15.86 -2.65 -6.20
C THR A 702 16.27 -2.34 -4.78
N LEU A 703 17.36 -1.60 -4.62
CA LEU A 703 17.80 -1.04 -3.36
C LEU A 703 17.86 0.49 -3.44
N PRO A 704 17.58 1.20 -2.34
CA PRO A 704 17.86 2.63 -2.26
C PRO A 704 19.36 2.89 -2.47
N CYS A 705 19.69 4.01 -3.10
CA CYS A 705 21.05 4.52 -3.15
C CYS A 705 21.39 5.23 -1.84
N PHE A 706 22.66 5.15 -1.42
CA PHE A 706 23.13 5.69 -0.16
C PHE A 706 24.13 6.82 -0.38
N THR A 707 24.14 7.82 0.49
CA THR A 707 25.31 8.71 0.64
C THR A 707 26.46 7.96 1.33
N GLU A 708 27.66 8.54 1.35
CA GLU A 708 28.83 7.89 1.98
C GLU A 708 28.65 7.64 3.48
N ASP A 709 27.81 8.43 4.15
CA ASP A 709 27.40 8.26 5.55
C ASP A 709 26.19 7.34 5.76
N GLY A 710 25.76 6.61 4.72
CA GLY A 710 24.75 5.54 4.84
C GLY A 710 23.30 6.00 4.86
N LYS A 711 23.04 7.22 4.42
CA LYS A 711 21.68 7.78 4.40
C LYS A 711 21.07 7.66 3.00
N PHE A 712 19.76 7.47 2.90
CA PHE A 712 19.08 7.33 1.61
C PHE A 712 19.11 8.61 0.78
N ILE A 713 19.37 8.46 -0.53
CA ILE A 713 19.37 9.57 -1.49
C ILE A 713 17.96 9.70 -2.08
N LEU A 714 17.46 10.94 -2.12
CA LEU A 714 16.27 11.33 -2.86
C LEU A 714 16.68 11.83 -4.25
N GLU A 715 16.16 11.23 -5.32
CA GLU A 715 16.35 11.67 -6.71
C GLU A 715 15.48 12.88 -7.03
N THR A 716 14.24 12.88 -6.55
CA THR A 716 13.32 14.03 -6.55
C THR A 716 12.84 14.29 -5.12
N ALA A 717 12.09 15.37 -4.89
CA ALA A 717 11.58 15.69 -3.55
C ALA A 717 10.66 14.62 -2.94
N SER A 718 10.14 13.69 -3.75
CA SER A 718 9.23 12.62 -3.36
C SER A 718 9.63 11.22 -3.84
N GLN A 719 10.82 11.04 -4.42
CA GLN A 719 11.25 9.74 -4.93
C GLN A 719 12.67 9.41 -4.48
N LEU A 720 12.84 8.19 -3.94
CA LEU A 720 14.16 7.64 -3.65
C LEU A 720 14.93 7.41 -4.95
N ALA A 721 16.22 7.76 -4.96
CA ALA A 721 17.14 7.24 -5.96
C ALA A 721 17.31 5.74 -5.71
N ARG A 722 16.99 4.91 -6.71
CA ARG A 722 17.06 3.45 -6.62
C ARG A 722 18.03 2.88 -7.64
N ALA A 723 18.55 1.70 -7.35
CA ALA A 723 19.33 0.92 -8.30
C ALA A 723 18.90 -0.55 -8.24
N SER A 724 19.08 -1.26 -9.35
CA SER A 724 19.01 -2.72 -9.37
C SER A 724 19.95 -3.30 -8.32
N ASP A 725 19.54 -4.36 -7.63
CA ASP A 725 20.32 -5.11 -6.64
C ASP A 725 21.47 -5.97 -7.23
N GLY A 726 21.89 -5.66 -8.47
CA GLY A 726 22.88 -6.42 -9.23
C GLY A 726 22.31 -7.67 -9.92
N ASN A 727 23.13 -8.42 -10.66
CA ASN A 727 22.67 -9.65 -11.31
C ASN A 727 22.54 -10.83 -10.33
N GLY A 728 23.16 -10.74 -9.14
CA GLY A 728 22.92 -11.64 -8.01
C GLY A 728 21.52 -11.52 -7.40
N GLY A 729 20.78 -10.44 -7.73
CA GLY A 729 19.36 -10.28 -7.41
C GLY A 729 18.46 -11.40 -7.96
N ILE A 730 18.98 -12.25 -8.87
CA ILE A 730 18.33 -13.48 -9.34
C ILE A 730 17.86 -14.38 -8.20
N TYR A 731 18.66 -14.59 -7.16
CA TYR A 731 18.34 -15.55 -6.09
C TYR A 731 17.11 -15.16 -5.27
N PRO A 732 17.04 -13.95 -4.67
CA PRO A 732 15.83 -13.53 -3.99
C PRO A 732 14.64 -13.36 -4.95
N ALA A 733 14.88 -12.97 -6.21
CA ALA A 733 13.81 -12.81 -7.20
C ALA A 733 13.16 -14.13 -7.61
N LEU A 734 13.94 -15.21 -7.79
CA LEU A 734 13.42 -16.56 -8.06
C LEU A 734 12.60 -17.10 -6.89
N LYS A 735 13.01 -16.80 -5.65
CA LYS A 735 12.27 -17.20 -4.44
C LYS A 735 10.95 -16.43 -4.31
N ARG A 736 10.98 -15.09 -4.42
CA ARG A 736 9.78 -14.24 -4.31
C ARG A 736 8.75 -14.53 -5.40
N SER A 737 9.19 -14.86 -6.62
CA SER A 737 8.31 -15.14 -7.75
C SER A 737 7.69 -16.55 -7.73
N GLY A 738 8.10 -17.43 -6.82
CA GLY A 738 7.65 -18.83 -6.78
C GLY A 738 8.14 -19.67 -7.96
N LEU A 739 9.10 -19.17 -8.76
CA LEU A 739 9.59 -19.87 -9.95
C LEU A 739 10.40 -21.12 -9.61
N LEU A 740 11.05 -21.18 -8.44
CA LEU A 740 11.72 -22.41 -7.98
C LEU A 740 10.74 -23.57 -7.80
N ASP A 741 9.57 -23.30 -7.22
CA ASP A 741 8.52 -24.30 -7.02
C ASP A 741 7.91 -24.72 -8.37
N LEU A 742 7.74 -23.77 -9.29
CA LEU A 742 7.28 -24.04 -10.65
C LEU A 742 8.24 -24.95 -11.41
N LEU A 743 9.55 -24.66 -11.37
CA LEU A 743 10.59 -25.47 -12.00
C LEU A 743 10.59 -26.90 -11.44
N SER A 744 10.50 -27.03 -10.11
CA SER A 744 10.40 -28.33 -9.44
C SER A 744 9.16 -29.13 -9.88
N LYS A 745 7.99 -28.48 -9.91
CA LYS A 745 6.73 -29.11 -10.38
C LYS A 745 6.77 -29.53 -11.84
N ARG A 746 7.59 -28.88 -12.67
CA ARG A 746 7.78 -29.19 -14.09
C ARG A 746 8.94 -30.17 -14.36
N ASN A 747 9.48 -30.80 -13.32
CA ASN A 747 10.61 -31.74 -13.41
C ASN A 747 11.92 -31.11 -13.94
N VAL A 748 12.05 -29.78 -13.93
CA VAL A 748 13.31 -29.13 -14.32
C VAL A 748 14.36 -29.40 -13.24
N GLN A 749 15.52 -29.91 -13.64
CA GLN A 749 16.67 -30.17 -12.78
C GLN A 749 17.84 -29.24 -13.07
N TYR A 750 17.93 -28.72 -14.29
CA TYR A 750 19.07 -27.98 -14.80
C TYR A 750 18.62 -26.63 -15.36
N LEU A 751 19.20 -25.55 -14.85
CA LEU A 751 18.92 -24.20 -15.30
C LEU A 751 20.17 -23.60 -15.96
N HIS A 752 20.08 -23.31 -17.25
CA HIS A 752 21.10 -22.54 -17.96
C HIS A 752 20.79 -21.04 -17.84
N VAL A 753 21.66 -20.30 -17.16
CA VAL A 753 21.52 -18.85 -16.91
C VAL A 753 22.55 -18.08 -17.73
N PHE A 754 22.11 -17.04 -18.45
CA PHE A 754 22.99 -16.25 -19.32
C PHE A 754 22.61 -14.76 -19.39
N SER A 755 23.58 -13.92 -19.74
CA SER A 755 23.38 -12.49 -19.97
C SER A 755 22.71 -12.20 -21.32
N VAL A 756 21.79 -11.23 -21.35
CA VAL A 756 21.08 -10.79 -22.57
C VAL A 756 22.01 -10.21 -23.64
N ASP A 757 23.19 -9.70 -23.26
CA ASP A 757 24.05 -8.95 -24.17
C ASP A 757 24.87 -9.82 -25.13
N ASN A 758 24.93 -11.13 -24.95
CA ASN A 758 25.71 -12.03 -25.80
C ASN A 758 24.85 -12.64 -26.93
N VAL A 759 24.96 -12.10 -28.15
CA VAL A 759 24.17 -12.59 -29.30
C VAL A 759 24.61 -13.97 -29.79
N LEU A 760 25.83 -14.42 -29.49
CA LEU A 760 26.29 -15.79 -29.80
C LEU A 760 25.93 -16.81 -28.72
N CYS A 761 25.21 -16.42 -27.67
CA CYS A 761 24.84 -17.34 -26.60
C CYS A 761 24.03 -18.53 -27.12
N LYS A 762 24.58 -19.73 -26.99
CA LYS A 762 23.88 -20.99 -27.26
C LYS A 762 22.85 -21.26 -26.17
N VAL A 763 21.65 -20.72 -26.34
CA VAL A 763 20.56 -20.83 -25.35
C VAL A 763 20.15 -22.29 -25.17
N ALA A 764 20.03 -22.72 -23.91
CA ALA A 764 19.85 -24.13 -23.54
C ALA A 764 20.87 -25.10 -24.19
N ASP A 765 22.14 -24.69 -24.31
CA ASP A 765 23.21 -25.48 -24.96
C ASP A 765 23.28 -26.94 -24.48
N PRO A 766 22.89 -27.91 -25.34
CA PRO A 766 22.93 -29.32 -24.98
C PRO A 766 24.36 -29.81 -24.68
N VAL A 767 25.39 -29.26 -25.33
CA VAL A 767 26.78 -29.69 -25.09
C VAL A 767 27.21 -29.27 -23.69
N PHE A 768 26.96 -28.02 -23.30
CA PHE A 768 27.28 -27.54 -21.96
C PHE A 768 26.46 -28.23 -20.87
N ILE A 769 25.16 -28.44 -21.10
CA ILE A 769 24.29 -29.16 -20.15
C ILE A 769 24.77 -30.60 -20.00
N GLY A 770 25.00 -31.31 -21.10
CA GLY A 770 25.46 -32.70 -21.07
C GLY A 770 26.85 -32.85 -20.46
N TYR A 771 27.75 -31.88 -20.66
CA TYR A 771 29.02 -31.80 -19.92
C TYR A 771 28.78 -31.72 -18.42
N CYS A 772 27.90 -30.82 -17.97
CA CYS A 772 27.60 -30.66 -16.54
C CYS A 772 26.96 -31.91 -15.94
N VAL A 773 26.06 -32.57 -16.67
CA VAL A 773 25.44 -33.84 -16.27
C VAL A 773 26.48 -34.96 -16.16
N ASP A 774 27.36 -35.10 -17.16
CA ASP A 774 28.41 -36.12 -17.18
C ASP A 774 29.43 -35.95 -16.05
N GLN A 775 29.66 -34.70 -15.63
CA GLN A 775 30.59 -34.36 -14.55
C GLN A 775 29.94 -34.27 -13.16
N ASP A 776 28.63 -34.56 -13.05
CA ASP A 776 27.82 -34.35 -11.84
C ASP A 776 28.05 -32.96 -11.21
N ALA A 777 28.01 -31.93 -12.05
CA ALA A 777 28.19 -30.55 -11.62
C ALA A 777 26.93 -30.06 -10.88
N ASP A 778 27.09 -29.42 -9.72
CA ASP A 778 26.00 -28.70 -9.06
C ASP A 778 25.96 -27.22 -9.50
N CYS A 779 27.11 -26.68 -9.90
CA CYS A 779 27.29 -25.37 -10.50
C CYS A 779 28.39 -25.45 -11.57
N ALA A 780 28.23 -24.76 -12.70
CA ALA A 780 29.30 -24.62 -13.67
C ALA A 780 29.31 -23.24 -14.33
N ASN A 781 30.47 -22.80 -14.80
CA ASN A 781 30.63 -21.58 -15.57
C ASN A 781 31.22 -21.89 -16.94
N LYS A 782 30.60 -21.34 -17.99
CA LYS A 782 31.18 -21.34 -19.32
C LYS A 782 32.05 -20.11 -19.47
N VAL A 783 33.26 -20.30 -20.00
CA VAL A 783 34.30 -19.26 -20.10
C VAL A 783 34.87 -19.21 -21.51
N VAL A 784 35.42 -18.06 -21.88
CA VAL A 784 36.36 -17.97 -23.00
C VAL A 784 37.76 -17.82 -22.44
N TRP A 785 38.78 -18.32 -23.14
CA TRP A 785 40.14 -18.11 -22.67
C TRP A 785 40.62 -16.70 -23.01
N LYS A 786 41.12 -15.99 -21.99
CA LYS A 786 41.76 -14.69 -22.12
C LYS A 786 43.04 -14.85 -22.94
N THR A 787 43.21 -14.02 -23.96
CA THR A 787 44.38 -14.08 -24.86
C THR A 787 45.44 -13.03 -24.54
N ARG A 788 45.09 -11.98 -23.78
CA ARG A 788 46.01 -10.91 -23.39
C ARG A 788 45.79 -10.49 -21.94
N PRO A 789 46.84 -10.26 -21.13
CA PRO A 789 46.73 -9.88 -19.71
C PRO A 789 45.84 -8.65 -19.43
N GLU A 790 45.81 -7.68 -20.33
CA GLU A 790 45.11 -6.40 -20.17
C GLU A 790 43.60 -6.44 -20.48
N GLU A 791 43.06 -7.58 -20.92
CA GLU A 791 41.62 -7.70 -21.16
C GLU A 791 40.81 -7.51 -19.86
N SER A 792 39.88 -6.54 -19.86
CA SER A 792 39.11 -6.12 -18.69
C SER A 792 37.90 -7.03 -18.43
N VAL A 793 38.18 -8.26 -18.04
CA VAL A 793 37.20 -9.31 -17.73
C VAL A 793 37.54 -9.97 -16.41
N GLY A 794 36.51 -10.26 -15.61
CA GLY A 794 36.66 -11.10 -14.43
C GLY A 794 37.03 -12.53 -14.83
N VAL A 795 37.88 -13.18 -14.03
CA VAL A 795 38.37 -14.54 -14.29
C VAL A 795 37.95 -15.48 -13.17
N VAL A 796 37.56 -16.70 -13.53
CA VAL A 796 37.24 -17.74 -12.56
C VAL A 796 38.55 -18.25 -11.95
N ALA A 797 38.63 -18.23 -10.62
CA ALA A 797 39.82 -18.60 -9.86
C ALA A 797 39.40 -19.17 -8.49
N LYS A 798 40.40 -19.41 -7.62
CA LYS A 798 40.16 -19.67 -6.20
C LYS A 798 40.71 -18.53 -5.36
N ARG A 799 39.93 -18.09 -4.37
CA ARG A 799 40.36 -17.18 -3.30
C ARG A 799 40.29 -17.93 -1.99
N ASN A 800 41.41 -18.04 -1.28
CA ASN A 800 41.51 -18.79 -0.02
C ASN A 800 40.94 -20.23 -0.14
N GLY A 801 41.17 -20.88 -1.28
CA GLY A 801 40.72 -22.25 -1.57
C GLY A 801 39.28 -22.40 -2.08
N ALA A 802 38.45 -21.35 -2.04
CA ALA A 802 37.07 -21.37 -2.53
C ALA A 802 36.96 -20.78 -3.94
N TYR A 803 36.08 -21.34 -4.78
CA TYR A 803 35.86 -20.82 -6.15
C TYR A 803 35.23 -19.44 -6.11
N CYS A 804 35.73 -18.52 -6.93
CA CYS A 804 35.20 -17.17 -7.07
C CYS A 804 35.46 -16.64 -8.49
N VAL A 805 34.92 -15.46 -8.79
CA VAL A 805 35.38 -14.65 -9.91
C VAL A 805 36.21 -13.51 -9.33
N VAL A 806 37.44 -13.35 -9.82
CA VAL A 806 38.32 -12.25 -9.44
C VAL A 806 38.21 -11.20 -10.53
N GLU A 807 37.79 -10.00 -10.16
CA GLU A 807 37.69 -8.89 -11.10
C GLU A 807 39.07 -8.41 -11.54
N TYR A 808 39.16 -7.88 -12.76
CA TYR A 808 40.45 -7.49 -13.35
C TYR A 808 41.19 -6.40 -12.53
N SER A 809 40.46 -5.60 -11.75
CA SER A 809 41.03 -4.58 -10.85
C SER A 809 41.63 -5.16 -9.56
N GLU A 810 41.39 -6.44 -9.27
CA GLU A 810 41.84 -7.13 -8.05
C GLU A 810 43.05 -8.04 -8.30
N LEU A 811 43.39 -8.31 -9.57
CA LEU A 811 44.61 -9.03 -9.92
C LEU A 811 45.78 -8.06 -10.03
N ASP A 812 46.87 -8.38 -9.34
CA ASP A 812 48.13 -7.69 -9.58
C ASP A 812 48.69 -8.03 -10.97
N ARG A 813 49.67 -7.24 -11.40
CA ARG A 813 50.27 -7.38 -12.73
C ARG A 813 50.94 -8.75 -12.91
N ALA A 814 51.62 -9.24 -11.87
CA ALA A 814 52.35 -10.51 -11.93
C ALA A 814 51.40 -11.70 -12.13
N ALA A 815 50.29 -11.74 -11.39
CA ALA A 815 49.24 -12.72 -11.56
C ALA A 815 48.57 -12.60 -12.94
N SER A 816 48.30 -11.38 -13.41
CA SER A 816 47.66 -11.16 -14.72
C SER A 816 48.51 -11.63 -15.91
N GLU A 817 49.84 -11.57 -15.78
CA GLU A 817 50.82 -11.98 -16.80
C GLU A 817 51.29 -13.43 -16.62
N GLN A 818 50.82 -14.14 -15.59
CA GLN A 818 51.23 -15.52 -15.30
C GLN A 818 50.79 -16.48 -16.42
N VAL A 819 51.73 -17.26 -16.92
CA VAL A 819 51.53 -18.27 -17.97
C VAL A 819 51.77 -19.66 -17.40
N ASP A 820 50.89 -20.61 -17.74
CA ASP A 820 51.10 -22.02 -17.48
C ASP A 820 52.18 -22.57 -18.44
N PRO A 821 53.32 -23.07 -17.93
CA PRO A 821 54.41 -23.57 -18.76
C PRO A 821 54.03 -24.76 -19.64
N SER A 822 53.03 -25.55 -19.25
CA SER A 822 52.63 -26.76 -19.97
C SER A 822 51.74 -26.46 -21.18
N THR A 823 50.87 -25.46 -21.06
CA THR A 823 49.90 -25.08 -22.11
C THR A 823 50.31 -23.82 -22.89
N GLY A 824 51.21 -23.00 -22.34
CA GLY A 824 51.59 -21.70 -22.88
C GLY A 824 50.47 -20.64 -22.79
N LYS A 825 49.38 -20.95 -22.09
CA LYS A 825 48.23 -20.04 -21.91
C LYS A 825 48.32 -19.31 -20.57
N LEU A 826 47.59 -18.20 -20.43
CA LEU A 826 47.48 -17.49 -19.15
C LEU A 826 46.88 -18.42 -18.07
N SER A 827 47.53 -18.49 -16.90
CA SER A 827 47.06 -19.29 -15.77
C SER A 827 45.72 -18.76 -15.23
N PHE A 828 45.58 -17.43 -15.20
CA PHE A 828 44.32 -16.74 -14.92
C PHE A 828 43.57 -16.41 -16.22
N GLY A 829 43.32 -17.44 -17.03
CA GLY A 829 42.76 -17.30 -18.37
C GLY A 829 41.26 -17.55 -18.50
N ALA A 830 40.60 -18.13 -17.49
CA ALA A 830 39.19 -18.52 -17.55
C ALA A 830 38.24 -17.29 -17.44
N ALA A 831 38.08 -16.52 -18.51
CA ALA A 831 37.29 -15.29 -18.52
C ALA A 831 35.79 -15.59 -18.43
N ASN A 832 35.14 -15.05 -17.39
CA ASN A 832 33.72 -15.22 -17.15
C ASN A 832 32.91 -14.47 -18.22
N ILE A 833 32.05 -15.19 -18.94
CA ILE A 833 31.14 -14.61 -19.95
C ILE A 833 29.69 -14.52 -19.47
N CYS A 834 29.47 -14.59 -18.15
CA CYS A 834 28.14 -14.55 -17.51
C CYS A 834 27.20 -15.62 -18.09
N ASN A 835 27.70 -16.85 -18.17
CA ASN A 835 27.00 -18.01 -18.68
C ASN A 835 27.22 -19.18 -17.71
N HIS A 836 26.15 -19.64 -17.08
CA HIS A 836 26.18 -20.50 -15.91
C HIS A 836 25.21 -21.67 -16.05
N PHE A 837 25.58 -22.79 -15.46
CA PHE A 837 24.70 -23.90 -15.20
C PHE A 837 24.47 -23.99 -13.69
N PHE A 838 23.21 -24.15 -13.29
CA PHE A 838 22.85 -24.46 -11.91
C PHE A 838 21.96 -25.69 -11.87
N ARG A 839 22.32 -26.64 -11.00
CA ARG A 839 21.40 -27.71 -10.61
C ARG A 839 20.35 -27.15 -9.65
N LEU A 840 19.10 -27.61 -9.75
CA LEU A 840 17.98 -27.01 -9.02
C LEU A 840 18.18 -27.04 -7.50
N ASP A 841 18.76 -28.11 -6.95
CA ASP A 841 19.06 -28.24 -5.52
C ASP A 841 20.15 -27.26 -5.05
N PHE A 842 21.16 -26.98 -5.87
CA PHE A 842 22.16 -25.93 -5.62
C PHE A 842 21.48 -24.56 -5.62
N LEU A 843 20.65 -24.27 -6.62
CA LEU A 843 19.93 -23.00 -6.72
C LEU A 843 19.02 -22.77 -5.51
N GLN A 844 18.31 -23.81 -5.05
CA GLN A 844 17.50 -23.76 -3.83
C GLN A 844 18.34 -23.45 -2.57
N ARG A 845 19.56 -23.99 -2.46
CA ARG A 845 20.49 -23.64 -1.36
C ARG A 845 20.92 -22.17 -1.43
N CYS A 846 21.23 -21.66 -2.64
CA CYS A 846 21.60 -20.26 -2.84
C CYS A 846 20.47 -19.31 -2.47
N CYS A 847 19.24 -19.60 -2.88
CA CYS A 847 18.06 -18.80 -2.56
C CYS A 847 17.65 -18.81 -1.07
N ASN A 848 18.23 -19.71 -0.27
CA ASN A 848 18.00 -19.81 1.17
C ASN A 848 19.12 -19.22 2.03
N GLN A 849 20.13 -18.59 1.41
CA GLN A 849 21.13 -17.80 2.14
C GLN A 849 20.48 -16.58 2.81
N SER A 850 20.83 -16.33 4.07
CA SER A 850 20.38 -15.15 4.83
C SER A 850 21.28 -13.94 4.64
N ASP A 851 22.54 -14.16 4.24
CA ASP A 851 23.60 -13.15 4.29
C ASP A 851 24.33 -13.05 2.94
N ALA A 852 23.66 -12.47 1.94
CA ALA A 852 24.33 -12.13 0.69
C ALA A 852 25.36 -11.02 0.94
N GLU A 853 26.58 -11.19 0.41
CA GLU A 853 27.59 -10.13 0.40
C GLU A 853 27.26 -9.11 -0.68
N TYR A 854 27.06 -7.86 -0.29
CA TYR A 854 26.81 -6.78 -1.24
C TYR A 854 28.08 -5.98 -1.48
N HIS A 855 28.40 -5.81 -2.76
CA HIS A 855 29.53 -5.04 -3.24
C HIS A 855 29.21 -3.54 -3.26
N VAL A 856 30.18 -2.72 -2.87
CA VAL A 856 30.05 -1.27 -2.76
C VAL A 856 30.53 -0.60 -4.05
N ALA A 857 29.60 -0.03 -4.82
CA ALA A 857 29.90 0.69 -6.05
C ALA A 857 29.67 2.20 -5.89
N LYS A 858 30.74 3.00 -5.91
CA LYS A 858 30.64 4.47 -5.95
C LYS A 858 30.20 4.94 -7.33
N LYS A 859 29.11 5.70 -7.42
CA LYS A 859 28.52 6.14 -8.69
C LYS A 859 28.06 7.60 -8.65
N LYS A 860 27.87 8.16 -9.84
CA LYS A 860 27.20 9.44 -10.08
C LYS A 860 25.69 9.21 -9.95
N ILE A 861 25.14 9.46 -8.76
CA ILE A 861 23.72 9.22 -8.46
C ILE A 861 22.98 10.55 -8.49
N PRO A 862 21.99 10.73 -9.38
CA PRO A 862 21.14 11.92 -9.39
C PRO A 862 20.46 12.14 -8.04
N TYR A 863 20.38 13.39 -7.62
CA TYR A 863 19.78 13.76 -6.34
C TYR A 863 19.05 15.09 -6.43
N VAL A 864 18.06 15.30 -5.58
CA VAL A 864 17.30 16.56 -5.53
C VAL A 864 18.11 17.66 -4.80
N ASN A 865 18.03 18.89 -5.32
CA ASN A 865 18.60 20.07 -4.66
C ASN A 865 17.97 20.35 -3.28
N ASP A 866 18.58 21.24 -2.51
CA ASP A 866 18.13 21.54 -1.15
C ASP A 866 16.78 22.24 -1.11
N GLU A 867 16.38 22.94 -2.18
CA GLU A 867 15.05 23.54 -2.31
C GLU A 867 13.95 22.53 -2.68
N GLY A 868 14.30 21.30 -3.09
CA GLY A 868 13.32 20.29 -3.49
C GLY A 868 12.69 20.52 -4.87
N THR A 869 13.28 21.39 -5.70
CA THR A 869 12.68 21.88 -6.95
C THR A 869 13.28 21.27 -8.21
N ALA A 870 14.48 20.69 -8.15
CA ALA A 870 15.17 20.14 -9.33
C ALA A 870 16.09 18.96 -8.99
N THR A 871 16.16 18.00 -9.90
CA THR A 871 17.13 16.89 -9.86
C THR A 871 18.46 17.31 -10.47
N ILE A 872 19.54 17.17 -9.70
CA ILE A 872 20.92 17.44 -10.10
C ILE A 872 21.53 16.16 -10.66
N THR A 873 22.06 16.22 -11.89
CA THR A 873 22.90 15.15 -12.46
C THR A 873 24.36 15.42 -12.14
N PRO A 874 25.01 14.63 -11.28
CA PRO A 874 26.36 14.95 -10.82
C PRO A 874 27.45 14.61 -11.84
N THR A 875 28.55 15.39 -11.80
CA THR A 875 29.73 15.18 -12.66
C THR A 875 30.77 14.25 -12.02
N SER A 876 30.73 14.08 -10.70
CA SER A 876 31.56 13.17 -9.90
C SER A 876 30.69 12.14 -9.13
N ASN A 877 31.31 11.14 -8.51
CA ASN A 877 30.59 10.17 -7.68
C ASN A 877 30.00 10.87 -6.44
N THR A 878 28.72 10.68 -6.19
CA THR A 878 27.96 11.33 -5.12
C THR A 878 27.34 10.36 -4.13
N GLY A 879 27.33 9.07 -4.45
CA GLY A 879 26.75 8.05 -3.58
C GLY A 879 27.24 6.65 -3.89
N ILE A 880 26.66 5.71 -3.16
CA ILE A 880 26.94 4.30 -3.14
C ILE A 880 25.72 3.53 -3.64
N LYS A 881 25.97 2.58 -4.54
CA LYS A 881 25.05 1.51 -4.89
C LYS A 881 25.56 0.21 -4.24
N LEU A 882 24.64 -0.57 -3.70
CA LEU A 882 24.91 -1.91 -3.22
C LEU A 882 24.37 -2.90 -4.25
N GLU A 883 25.24 -3.80 -4.73
CA GLU A 883 24.92 -4.75 -5.78
C GLU A 883 25.45 -6.14 -5.39
N THR A 884 24.76 -7.20 -5.79
CA THR A 884 25.23 -8.59 -5.66
C THR A 884 25.61 -9.13 -7.03
N PHE A 885 26.58 -10.05 -7.08
CA PHE A 885 26.93 -10.73 -8.31
C PHE A 885 26.40 -12.16 -8.36
N ILE A 886 25.96 -12.59 -9.54
CA ILE A 886 25.44 -13.94 -9.75
C ILE A 886 26.47 -15.02 -9.38
N PHE A 887 27.76 -14.73 -9.53
CA PHE A 887 28.83 -15.68 -9.26
C PHE A 887 29.30 -15.71 -7.80
N ASP A 888 28.76 -14.86 -6.91
CA ASP A 888 29.13 -14.84 -5.48
C ASP A 888 28.74 -16.14 -4.75
N VAL A 889 27.95 -17.00 -5.38
CA VAL A 889 27.55 -18.31 -4.85
C VAL A 889 28.53 -19.44 -5.19
N PHE A 890 29.55 -19.20 -6.02
CA PHE A 890 30.53 -20.23 -6.40
C PHE A 890 31.20 -20.93 -5.19
N PRO A 891 31.50 -20.24 -4.06
CA PRO A 891 32.00 -20.89 -2.85
C PRO A 891 31.07 -21.96 -2.25
N LEU A 892 29.76 -21.92 -2.56
CA LEU A 892 28.77 -22.86 -2.05
C LEU A 892 28.69 -24.16 -2.85
N SER A 893 29.37 -24.22 -4.01
CA SER A 893 29.36 -25.36 -4.91
C SER A 893 30.20 -26.50 -4.34
N LYS A 894 29.66 -27.72 -4.41
CA LYS A 894 30.38 -28.94 -4.02
C LYS A 894 31.04 -29.63 -5.21
N SER A 895 30.59 -29.32 -6.42
CA SER A 895 31.08 -29.89 -7.67
C SER A 895 31.10 -28.81 -8.76
N MET A 896 31.98 -27.82 -8.58
CA MET A 896 32.12 -26.72 -9.52
C MET A 896 32.86 -27.20 -10.77
N LYS A 897 32.36 -26.84 -11.95
CA LYS A 897 32.98 -27.16 -13.24
C LYS A 897 33.12 -25.95 -14.15
N VAL A 898 34.12 -25.96 -15.02
CA VAL A 898 34.39 -24.86 -15.95
C VAL A 898 34.60 -25.41 -17.36
N LEU A 899 33.83 -24.89 -18.32
CA LEU A 899 33.95 -25.27 -19.73
C LEU A 899 34.48 -24.09 -20.54
N GLY A 900 35.70 -24.23 -21.07
CA GLY A 900 36.30 -23.29 -22.01
C GLY A 900 35.78 -23.49 -23.42
N VAL A 901 35.26 -22.43 -24.04
CA VAL A 901 34.71 -22.43 -25.41
C VAL A 901 35.42 -21.43 -26.31
N ALA A 902 35.26 -21.60 -27.63
CA ALA A 902 35.79 -20.68 -28.62
C ALA A 902 34.99 -19.37 -28.61
N ARG A 903 35.69 -18.23 -28.57
CA ARG A 903 35.06 -16.90 -28.47
C ARG A 903 34.22 -16.61 -29.70
N GLU A 904 34.80 -16.86 -30.86
CA GLU A 904 34.21 -16.65 -32.19
C GLU A 904 32.95 -17.48 -32.44
N ASP A 905 32.66 -18.47 -31.58
CA ASP A 905 31.46 -19.29 -31.69
C ASP A 905 30.41 -19.03 -30.60
N GLU A 906 30.79 -18.51 -29.43
CA GLU A 906 29.89 -18.46 -28.27
C GLU A 906 29.89 -17.12 -27.51
N PHE A 907 30.73 -16.15 -27.88
CA PHE A 907 30.82 -14.88 -27.15
C PHE A 907 30.98 -13.65 -28.06
N ALA A 908 29.88 -12.94 -28.26
CA ALA A 908 29.79 -11.66 -28.95
C ALA A 908 28.91 -10.69 -28.14
N PRO A 909 29.46 -10.03 -27.10
CA PRO A 909 28.70 -9.13 -26.25
C PRO A 909 28.39 -7.80 -26.96
N VAL A 910 27.23 -7.22 -26.66
CA VAL A 910 26.78 -5.90 -27.15
C VAL A 910 26.67 -4.94 -25.97
N LYS A 911 27.75 -4.18 -25.74
CA LYS A 911 27.91 -3.29 -24.58
C LYS A 911 28.08 -1.82 -24.98
N ASN A 912 28.66 -1.57 -26.15
CA ASN A 912 29.00 -0.25 -26.66
C ASN A 912 28.14 0.11 -27.87
N ALA A 913 27.98 1.39 -28.16
CA ALA A 913 27.23 1.87 -29.33
C ALA A 913 27.86 1.42 -30.66
N ALA A 914 27.07 1.50 -31.75
CA ALA A 914 27.56 1.25 -33.10
C ALA A 914 28.78 2.13 -33.44
N GLY A 915 29.73 1.58 -34.21
CA GLY A 915 31.00 2.21 -34.54
C GLY A 915 32.12 2.03 -33.50
N ALA A 916 31.84 1.48 -32.31
CA ALA A 916 32.88 1.16 -31.35
C ALA A 916 33.73 -0.04 -31.82
N ALA A 917 35.04 0.00 -31.52
CA ALA A 917 36.03 -0.97 -31.98
C ALA A 917 35.87 -2.40 -31.38
N SER A 918 35.09 -2.54 -30.30
CA SER A 918 34.82 -3.82 -29.64
C SER A 918 33.47 -3.79 -28.92
N ASP A 919 32.90 -4.97 -28.72
CA ASP A 919 31.65 -5.22 -28.00
C ASP A 919 30.49 -4.31 -28.47
N SER A 920 30.40 -4.09 -29.79
CA SER A 920 29.40 -3.25 -30.46
C SER A 920 28.46 -4.09 -31.32
N PRO A 921 27.29 -3.55 -31.73
CA PRO A 921 26.41 -4.21 -32.69
C PRO A 921 27.13 -4.65 -33.97
N ASP A 922 28.08 -3.83 -34.45
CA ASP A 922 28.83 -4.12 -35.68
C ASP A 922 29.78 -5.31 -35.50
N THR A 923 30.55 -5.34 -34.41
CA THR A 923 31.44 -6.47 -34.12
C THR A 923 30.66 -7.76 -33.88
N ALA A 924 29.51 -7.66 -33.21
CA ALA A 924 28.67 -8.81 -32.92
C ALA A 924 28.02 -9.39 -34.18
N ARG A 925 27.49 -8.52 -35.05
CA ARG A 925 26.95 -8.90 -36.37
C ARG A 925 28.01 -9.56 -37.25
N GLN A 926 29.24 -9.04 -37.25
CA GLN A 926 30.33 -9.62 -38.01
C GLN A 926 30.71 -11.02 -37.49
N LEU A 927 30.79 -11.22 -36.17
CA LEU A 927 31.09 -12.54 -35.60
C LEU A 927 30.03 -13.59 -35.94
N ILE A 928 28.74 -13.22 -35.92
CA ILE A 928 27.66 -14.11 -36.41
C ILE A 928 27.86 -14.44 -37.89
N SER A 929 28.16 -13.44 -38.71
CA SER A 929 28.40 -13.62 -40.14
C SER A 929 29.51 -14.61 -40.41
N GLU A 930 30.64 -14.46 -39.72
CA GLU A 930 31.79 -15.34 -39.83
C GLU A 930 31.48 -16.75 -39.33
N GLN A 931 30.71 -16.89 -38.25
CA GLN A 931 30.24 -18.20 -37.77
C GLN A 931 29.37 -18.90 -38.83
N CYS A 932 28.38 -18.20 -39.40
CA CYS A 932 27.49 -18.74 -40.42
C CYS A 932 28.28 -19.17 -41.67
N LYS A 933 29.23 -18.34 -42.12
CA LYS A 933 30.14 -18.68 -43.22
C LYS A 933 30.95 -19.94 -42.91
N ARG A 934 31.54 -20.06 -41.71
CA ARG A 934 32.27 -21.27 -41.28
C ARG A 934 31.38 -22.51 -41.30
N TRP A 935 30.14 -22.42 -40.82
CA TRP A 935 29.19 -23.54 -40.83
C TRP A 935 28.85 -23.99 -42.25
N LEU A 936 28.54 -23.06 -43.15
CA LEU A 936 28.21 -23.36 -44.55
C LEU A 936 29.40 -23.96 -45.31
N VAL A 937 30.61 -23.41 -45.14
CA VAL A 937 31.83 -23.99 -45.73
C VAL A 937 32.06 -25.41 -45.23
N LYS A 938 31.89 -25.65 -43.92
CA LYS A 938 32.01 -26.99 -43.33
C LYS A 938 30.96 -27.97 -43.89
N ALA A 939 29.77 -27.49 -44.22
CA ALA A 939 28.70 -28.25 -44.88
C ALA A 939 28.91 -28.42 -46.40
N GLY A 940 29.98 -27.87 -46.97
CA GLY A 940 30.36 -28.02 -48.38
C GLY A 940 29.95 -26.87 -49.30
N ALA A 941 29.56 -25.71 -48.75
CA ALA A 941 29.16 -24.56 -49.55
C ALA A 941 30.36 -23.79 -50.14
N THR A 942 30.14 -23.11 -51.26
CA THR A 942 31.08 -22.11 -51.81
C THR A 942 30.42 -20.73 -51.85
N PHE A 943 31.21 -19.66 -51.82
CA PHE A 943 30.74 -18.27 -51.91
C PHE A 943 31.16 -17.65 -53.25
N ALA A 944 30.27 -16.87 -53.86
CA ALA A 944 30.50 -16.25 -55.18
C ALA A 944 31.45 -15.04 -55.09
N ASP A 945 31.42 -14.33 -53.97
CA ASP A 945 32.27 -13.19 -53.64
C ASP A 945 32.77 -13.29 -52.19
N ASN A 946 33.77 -12.49 -51.85
CA ASN A 946 34.36 -12.45 -50.51
C ASN A 946 34.36 -11.02 -49.97
N ASP A 947 33.29 -10.26 -50.25
CA ASP A 947 33.13 -8.90 -49.71
C ASP A 947 33.11 -8.96 -48.17
N PRO A 948 34.10 -8.34 -47.49
CA PRO A 948 34.19 -8.35 -46.04
C PRO A 948 32.98 -7.68 -45.36
N GLY A 949 32.30 -6.76 -46.06
CA GLY A 949 31.13 -6.04 -45.54
C GLY A 949 29.80 -6.77 -45.71
N ALA A 950 29.75 -7.83 -46.52
CA ALA A 950 28.52 -8.53 -46.83
C ALA A 950 28.21 -9.64 -45.79
N ILE A 951 27.01 -9.55 -45.20
CA ILE A 951 26.60 -10.36 -44.05
C ILE A 951 25.94 -11.67 -44.49
N CYS A 952 26.36 -12.78 -43.86
CA CYS A 952 25.72 -14.08 -43.98
C CYS A 952 24.97 -14.40 -42.68
N GLU A 953 23.69 -14.71 -42.75
CA GLU A 953 22.91 -15.08 -41.58
C GLU A 953 22.23 -16.43 -41.82
N VAL A 954 22.39 -17.35 -40.87
CA VAL A 954 21.64 -18.60 -40.78
C VAL A 954 20.69 -18.46 -39.60
N LEU A 955 19.39 -18.53 -39.84
CA LEU A 955 18.40 -18.41 -38.78
C LEU A 955 18.49 -19.61 -37.82
N PRO A 956 18.33 -19.40 -36.49
CA PRO A 956 18.44 -20.49 -35.54
C PRO A 956 17.47 -21.65 -35.76
N THR A 957 16.30 -21.39 -36.36
CA THR A 957 15.32 -22.44 -36.73
C THR A 957 15.84 -23.39 -37.81
N LEU A 958 16.74 -22.91 -38.67
CA LEU A 958 17.39 -23.75 -39.67
C LEU A 958 18.51 -24.57 -39.03
N SER A 959 19.40 -23.93 -38.26
CA SER A 959 20.55 -24.56 -37.65
C SER A 959 20.94 -23.88 -36.33
N TYR A 960 21.12 -24.68 -35.27
CA TYR A 960 21.50 -24.22 -33.93
C TYR A 960 23.01 -24.01 -33.79
N ASN A 961 23.80 -24.95 -34.32
CA ASN A 961 25.25 -25.00 -34.17
C ASN A 961 25.94 -25.51 -35.46
N GLY A 962 25.34 -25.24 -36.62
CA GLY A 962 25.84 -25.61 -37.93
C GLY A 962 25.41 -26.98 -38.45
N GLU A 963 24.57 -27.72 -37.71
CA GLU A 963 23.97 -28.98 -38.17
C GLU A 963 22.88 -28.76 -39.23
N GLY A 964 22.67 -29.74 -40.11
CA GLY A 964 21.55 -29.76 -41.06
C GLY A 964 21.69 -28.81 -42.26
N LEU A 965 22.91 -28.32 -42.54
CA LEU A 965 23.16 -27.35 -43.60
C LEU A 965 23.60 -27.98 -44.92
N GLU A 966 23.78 -29.29 -45.01
CA GLU A 966 24.35 -29.98 -46.18
C GLU A 966 23.50 -29.83 -47.44
N GLU A 967 22.17 -29.82 -47.31
CA GLU A 967 21.26 -29.60 -48.44
C GLU A 967 21.24 -28.13 -48.90
N VAL A 968 21.25 -27.20 -47.95
CA VAL A 968 21.32 -25.76 -48.24
C VAL A 968 22.64 -25.41 -48.92
N ALA A 969 23.75 -25.92 -48.39
CA ALA A 969 25.08 -25.79 -48.96
C ALA A 969 25.12 -26.32 -50.40
N ARG A 970 24.52 -27.49 -50.66
CA ARG A 970 24.48 -28.10 -52.00
C ARG A 970 23.60 -27.33 -52.98
N SER A 971 22.44 -26.84 -52.54
CA SER A 971 21.43 -26.23 -53.43
C SER A 971 21.65 -24.75 -53.70
N LYS A 972 22.32 -24.03 -52.79
CA LYS A 972 22.53 -22.58 -52.87
C LYS A 972 23.96 -22.18 -53.26
N SER A 973 24.87 -23.13 -53.48
CA SER A 973 26.25 -22.83 -53.89
C SER A 973 26.36 -22.49 -55.39
N PRO A 974 27.16 -21.47 -55.77
CA PRO A 974 27.85 -20.53 -54.89
C PRO A 974 26.89 -19.50 -54.27
N ILE A 975 27.00 -19.28 -52.96
CA ILE A 975 26.17 -18.36 -52.19
C ILE A 975 26.58 -16.91 -52.50
N GLN A 976 25.61 -16.06 -52.81
CA GLN A 976 25.81 -14.60 -52.95
C GLN A 976 25.45 -13.88 -51.65
N LEU A 977 26.27 -12.91 -51.26
CA LEU A 977 26.07 -12.10 -50.05
C LEU A 977 25.51 -10.70 -50.40
N PRO A 978 24.79 -10.04 -49.47
CA PRO A 978 24.32 -10.54 -48.18
C PRO A 978 23.18 -11.56 -48.32
N ILE A 979 23.06 -12.47 -47.37
CA ILE A 979 22.03 -13.52 -47.39
C ILE A 979 21.48 -13.83 -46.00
N VAL A 980 20.19 -14.18 -45.94
CA VAL A 980 19.54 -14.82 -44.80
C VAL A 980 19.04 -16.19 -45.25
N LEU A 981 19.37 -17.24 -44.51
CA LEU A 981 18.96 -18.62 -44.78
C LEU A 981 18.01 -19.11 -43.67
N GLY A 982 16.89 -19.73 -44.07
CA GLY A 982 15.88 -20.27 -43.14
C GLY A 982 14.57 -19.49 -43.05
N CYS A 983 14.29 -18.60 -44.02
CA CYS A 983 13.04 -17.80 -44.09
C CYS A 983 11.87 -18.51 -44.81
N ASP A 984 12.07 -19.75 -45.26
CA ASP A 984 11.12 -20.51 -46.09
C ASP A 984 9.98 -21.15 -45.28
#